data_AF-A0A845WBI3-F1
#
_entry.id   AF-A0A845WBI3-F1
#
_cell.length_a   1.000
_cell.length_b   1.000
_cell.length_c   1.000
_cell.angle_alpha   90.00
_cell.angle_beta   90.00
_cell.angle_gamma   90.00
#
_symmetry.space_group_name_H-M   'P 1'
#
loop_
_entity.id
_entity.type
_entity.pdbx_description
1 polymer ?
#
loop_
_entity_poly.entity_id
_entity_poly.type
_entity_poly.pdbx_seq_one_letter_code
_entity_poly.pdbx_strand_id
1 'polypeptide(L)'
;MAKRSLQASPDGIRKAKQAFERKGWTQEYFAGEIGIETRQPIWKFFAGKPVDRRVFSEICFHLDLEMEEIVAIPEDAQIDAEKKAAEDKSRVDAIVTKVRSHYHEKIQNQCGTLRLLDIARPVSLDHIYVDVNILEEITSQRWLEIDDLQGFPAEEFDRLGIGKVRRESIPGLQAVERYPKMMVLGKPGSGKTTFLQYLAIQCNQGNFQSDRVPILIRLKNFAEDAMVECSFSLFNYINQEFQSCGISEQDIETLLSYGRALILMDGLDEVPETASNQVIQQIRKISEKYYKNQLIITCRIAAQQYRFRGFTEVEIADFKPAQIQYFAKKWFVAVARNDPESGLEKASLFIEQMKLPENQQIRELATTPVLLNLACLVFQTKADFPVKRSDLYQQGLDLLLIRWDEARGVKRDDIYRNLSLPHKLELLSQLAVITFEQGEYFFEEIRLQQLIADYLRKLPATQSNQAALELDSLAVLKSIEVQHGLLVERARRIYSFSHLTFQEYFTARAIVIGTGMSLSQLVEHLQEKRWREVFLLTAQMLPDADQLLLLIKQQINRLVCSEMVLDSVKLTPSAMALDDNLTKFLNWIEIKSLEIYTPYKPAAVRAFYMTLALPPSHPLSRNQALALAIDHRLGGELGSELALDLALDHALAVAQAMTPELVYDRLSALYLALDLNHLTGIESIGDYLEKLKNQLPDLDDDDRDSIQEWWQSHGSEWVSQLRALMIEHRNMGNQWDLTKTSQDWLEQYSRANHLLVECLNSNCQLSLTVRKEIEDTLLLPLCHS
;
A
#
# COMPACT_ATOMS: atom_id res chain seq x y z
N MET A 1 -5.02 76.75 -16.60
CA MET A 1 -4.71 75.33 -16.36
C MET A 1 -5.06 74.56 -17.62
N ALA A 2 -4.07 73.92 -18.25
CA ALA A 2 -4.09 73.52 -19.65
C ALA A 2 -5.16 72.45 -19.98
N LYS A 3 -5.94 72.72 -21.02
CA LYS A 3 -6.83 71.75 -21.67
C LYS A 3 -5.97 70.61 -22.27
N ARG A 4 -5.88 69.46 -21.61
CA ARG A 4 -5.17 68.28 -22.14
C ARG A 4 -6.00 67.67 -23.27
N SER A 5 -5.58 67.88 -24.51
CA SER A 5 -6.11 67.19 -25.68
C SER A 5 -5.74 65.70 -25.67
N LEU A 6 -6.62 64.84 -26.17
CA LEU A 6 -6.42 63.39 -26.33
C LEU A 6 -6.25 63.03 -27.81
N GLN A 7 -5.53 61.95 -28.10
CA GLN A 7 -5.30 61.43 -29.45
C GLN A 7 -5.69 59.96 -29.47
N ALA A 8 -6.26 59.47 -30.58
CA ALA A 8 -6.65 58.07 -30.72
C ALA A 8 -5.44 57.21 -31.17
N SER A 9 -5.32 55.98 -30.65
CA SER A 9 -4.31 55.01 -31.09
C SER A 9 -4.62 54.50 -32.52
N PRO A 10 -3.63 53.97 -33.27
CA PRO A 10 -3.87 53.41 -34.60
C PRO A 10 -4.98 52.34 -34.61
N ASP A 11 -5.00 51.48 -33.59
CA ASP A 11 -6.04 50.46 -33.41
C ASP A 11 -7.38 51.05 -32.98
N GLY A 12 -7.36 52.07 -32.12
CA GLY A 12 -8.54 52.83 -31.72
C GLY A 12 -9.22 53.52 -32.90
N ILE A 13 -8.45 54.10 -33.82
CA ILE A 13 -8.96 54.71 -35.06
C ILE A 13 -9.63 53.65 -35.94
N ARG A 14 -9.06 52.45 -36.04
CA ARG A 14 -9.63 51.33 -36.82
C ARG A 14 -10.97 50.88 -36.24
N LYS A 15 -11.04 50.66 -34.92
CA LYS A 15 -12.30 50.35 -34.21
C LYS A 15 -13.34 51.45 -34.39
N ALA A 16 -12.93 52.70 -34.25
CA ALA A 16 -13.83 53.84 -34.39
C ALA A 16 -14.38 54.01 -35.80
N LYS A 17 -13.57 53.79 -36.84
CA LYS A 17 -14.05 53.84 -38.24
C LYS A 17 -15.08 52.75 -38.52
N GLN A 18 -14.87 51.54 -38.01
CA GLN A 18 -15.84 50.44 -38.14
C GLN A 18 -17.15 50.76 -37.41
N ALA A 19 -17.09 51.32 -36.20
CA ALA A 19 -18.28 51.74 -35.47
C ALA A 19 -19.03 52.86 -36.20
N PHE A 20 -18.30 53.84 -36.75
CA PHE A 20 -18.87 54.94 -37.53
C PHE A 20 -19.52 54.46 -38.83
N GLU A 21 -18.89 53.53 -39.56
CA GLU A 21 -19.46 52.90 -40.76
C GLU A 21 -20.75 52.13 -40.44
N ARG A 22 -20.82 51.42 -39.31
CA ARG A 22 -22.05 50.71 -38.88
C ARG A 22 -23.23 51.65 -38.61
N LYS A 23 -22.96 52.88 -38.15
CA LYS A 23 -24.01 53.88 -37.89
C LYS A 23 -24.51 54.56 -39.18
N GLY A 24 -23.74 54.49 -40.27
CA GLY A 24 -24.12 55.06 -41.58
C GLY A 24 -24.21 56.60 -41.60
N TRP A 25 -23.61 57.28 -40.62
CA TRP A 25 -23.69 58.73 -40.47
C TRP A 25 -22.68 59.46 -41.36
N THR A 26 -23.02 60.68 -41.79
CA THR A 26 -22.04 61.62 -42.35
C THR A 26 -21.31 62.31 -41.20
N GLN A 27 -20.07 62.75 -41.43
CA GLN A 27 -19.32 63.50 -40.40
C GLN A 27 -20.00 64.83 -40.03
N GLU A 28 -20.79 65.41 -40.93
CA GLU A 28 -21.61 66.60 -40.68
C GLU A 28 -22.81 66.30 -39.77
N TYR A 29 -23.52 65.19 -40.01
CA TYR A 29 -24.59 64.74 -39.13
C TYR A 29 -24.04 64.43 -37.73
N PHE A 30 -22.91 63.72 -37.66
CA PHE A 30 -22.26 63.35 -36.42
C PHE A 30 -21.74 64.56 -35.62
N ALA A 31 -21.30 65.63 -36.31
CA ALA A 31 -20.95 66.89 -35.67
C ALA A 31 -22.15 67.54 -34.96
N GLY A 32 -23.32 67.46 -35.60
CA GLY A 32 -24.59 67.93 -35.04
C GLY A 32 -25.01 67.16 -33.79
N GLU A 33 -24.92 65.83 -33.82
CA GLU A 33 -25.27 64.97 -32.68
C GLU A 33 -24.38 65.23 -31.45
N ILE A 34 -23.09 65.47 -31.66
CA ILE A 34 -22.12 65.80 -30.59
C ILE A 34 -22.27 67.27 -30.12
N GLY A 35 -23.05 68.10 -30.82
CA GLY A 35 -23.24 69.51 -30.47
C GLY A 35 -22.02 70.40 -30.80
N ILE A 36 -21.25 70.06 -31.84
CA ILE A 36 -20.10 70.86 -32.30
C ILE A 36 -20.39 71.52 -33.65
N GLU A 37 -20.06 72.81 -33.77
CA GLU A 37 -20.39 73.63 -34.95
C GLU A 37 -19.62 73.25 -36.22
N THR A 38 -18.53 72.47 -36.10
CA THR A 38 -17.70 72.09 -37.25
C THR A 38 -17.32 70.62 -37.22
N ARG A 39 -17.16 70.00 -38.40
CA ARG A 39 -16.65 68.61 -38.53
C ARG A 39 -15.15 68.46 -38.23
N GLN A 40 -14.43 69.56 -37.98
CA GLN A 40 -12.97 69.55 -37.80
C GLN A 40 -12.50 68.64 -36.65
N PRO A 41 -13.15 68.61 -35.47
CA PRO A 41 -12.73 67.75 -34.37
C PRO A 41 -12.95 66.26 -34.66
N ILE A 42 -14.03 65.90 -35.36
CA ILE A 42 -14.32 64.53 -35.80
C ILE A 42 -13.25 64.07 -36.80
N TRP A 43 -12.91 64.91 -37.77
CA TRP A 43 -11.82 64.61 -38.70
C TRP A 43 -10.48 64.42 -37.97
N LYS A 44 -10.15 65.31 -37.02
CA LYS A 44 -8.93 65.18 -36.22
C LYS A 44 -8.89 63.88 -35.44
N PHE A 45 -10.01 63.44 -34.87
CA PHE A 45 -10.12 62.16 -34.17
C PHE A 45 -9.81 60.97 -35.10
N PHE A 46 -10.47 60.89 -36.26
CA PHE A 46 -10.24 59.80 -37.24
C PHE A 46 -8.89 59.87 -37.97
N ALA A 47 -8.24 61.04 -37.96
CA ALA A 47 -6.89 61.25 -38.48
C ALA A 47 -5.80 61.03 -37.43
N GLY A 48 -6.16 60.63 -36.20
CA GLY A 48 -5.21 60.43 -35.12
C GLY A 48 -4.48 61.72 -34.72
N LYS A 49 -5.17 62.86 -34.73
CA LYS A 49 -4.65 64.15 -34.24
C LYS A 49 -5.23 64.49 -32.87
N PRO A 50 -4.58 65.36 -32.07
CA PRO A 50 -5.12 65.75 -30.77
C PRO A 50 -6.46 66.48 -30.89
N VAL A 51 -7.44 66.05 -30.08
CA VAL A 51 -8.79 66.60 -29.96
C VAL A 51 -9.05 66.96 -28.49
N ASP A 52 -9.87 67.98 -28.25
CA ASP A 52 -10.27 68.34 -26.88
C ASP A 52 -10.90 67.13 -26.17
N ARG A 53 -10.54 66.89 -24.89
CA ARG A 53 -10.96 65.71 -24.13
C ARG A 53 -12.48 65.57 -24.03
N ARG A 54 -13.22 66.67 -23.95
CA ARG A 54 -14.70 66.61 -23.89
C ARG A 54 -15.23 66.09 -25.22
N VAL A 55 -14.76 66.67 -26.33
CA VAL A 55 -15.15 66.25 -27.68
C VAL A 55 -14.72 64.80 -27.96
N PHE A 56 -13.55 64.38 -27.49
CA PHE A 56 -13.08 62.99 -27.61
C PHE A 56 -14.02 62.02 -26.87
N SER A 57 -14.48 62.40 -25.67
CA SER A 57 -15.43 61.60 -24.89
C SER A 57 -16.78 61.46 -25.57
N GLU A 58 -17.30 62.56 -26.11
CA GLU A 58 -18.58 62.56 -26.82
C GLU A 58 -18.51 61.71 -28.10
N ILE A 59 -17.39 61.77 -28.84
CA ILE A 59 -17.18 60.91 -30.01
C ILE A 59 -17.22 59.42 -29.60
N CYS A 60 -16.51 59.03 -28.54
CA CYS A 60 -16.54 57.64 -28.08
C CYS A 60 -17.93 57.22 -27.60
N PHE A 61 -18.62 58.08 -26.85
CA PHE A 61 -19.96 57.82 -26.34
C PHE A 61 -20.98 57.56 -27.47
N HIS A 62 -21.05 58.43 -28.47
CA HIS A 62 -22.01 58.27 -29.56
C HIS A 62 -21.66 57.14 -30.54
N LEU A 63 -20.41 56.65 -30.53
CA LEU A 63 -19.98 55.48 -31.29
C LEU A 63 -20.08 54.17 -30.51
N ASP A 64 -20.59 54.20 -29.27
CA ASP A 64 -20.65 53.05 -28.36
C ASP A 64 -19.26 52.42 -28.12
N LEU A 65 -18.24 53.26 -27.90
CA LEU A 65 -16.85 52.85 -27.67
C LEU A 65 -16.38 53.27 -26.28
N GLU A 66 -15.61 52.41 -25.62
CA GLU A 66 -14.96 52.74 -24.37
C GLU A 66 -13.72 53.61 -24.62
N MET A 67 -13.63 54.77 -23.96
CA MET A 67 -12.56 55.75 -24.18
C MET A 67 -11.16 55.16 -23.98
N GLU A 68 -11.01 54.26 -23.01
CA GLU A 68 -9.75 53.61 -22.62
C GLU A 68 -9.18 52.71 -23.72
N GLU A 69 -10.03 52.13 -24.57
CA GLU A 69 -9.62 51.32 -25.71
C GLU A 69 -9.15 52.15 -26.92
N ILE A 70 -9.52 53.44 -26.96
CA ILE A 70 -9.34 54.30 -28.14
C ILE A 70 -8.18 55.27 -27.96
N VAL A 71 -7.94 55.76 -26.73
CA VAL A 71 -6.86 56.74 -26.46
C VAL A 71 -5.48 56.12 -26.70
N ALA A 72 -4.60 56.85 -27.38
CA ALA A 72 -3.19 56.54 -27.48
C ALA A 72 -2.52 56.75 -26.11
N ILE A 73 -2.00 55.66 -25.54
CA ILE A 73 -1.11 55.72 -24.38
C ILE A 73 0.25 56.26 -24.87
N PRO A 74 0.85 57.30 -24.24
CA PRO A 74 2.17 57.78 -24.64
C PRO A 74 3.21 56.66 -24.52
N GLU A 75 4.01 56.41 -25.58
CA GLU A 75 5.09 55.40 -25.58
C GLU A 75 6.06 55.58 -24.39
N ASP A 76 6.30 56.82 -23.96
CA ASP A 76 7.12 57.16 -22.79
C ASP A 76 6.56 56.57 -21.47
N ALA A 77 5.23 56.53 -21.30
CA ALA A 77 4.60 55.99 -20.09
C ALA A 77 4.67 54.46 -20.02
N GLN A 78 4.75 53.79 -21.18
CA GLN A 78 4.85 52.34 -21.27
C GLN A 78 6.30 51.88 -21.09
N ILE A 79 7.27 52.61 -21.66
CA ILE A 79 8.71 52.42 -21.43
C ILE A 79 9.08 52.71 -19.97
N ASP A 80 8.51 53.74 -19.35
CA ASP A 80 8.75 54.05 -17.93
C ASP A 80 8.10 53.02 -16.99
N ALA A 81 6.93 52.47 -17.34
CA ALA A 81 6.29 51.40 -16.58
C ALA A 81 7.08 50.07 -16.70
N GLU A 82 7.59 49.75 -17.89
CA GLU A 82 8.42 48.56 -18.12
C GLU A 82 9.80 48.68 -17.46
N LYS A 83 10.44 49.86 -17.51
CA LYS A 83 11.69 50.14 -16.78
C LYS A 83 11.50 50.06 -15.28
N LYS A 84 10.43 50.67 -14.74
CA LYS A 84 10.13 50.62 -13.31
C LYS A 84 9.81 49.21 -12.83
N ALA A 85 9.08 48.42 -13.64
CA ALA A 85 8.84 47.01 -13.35
C ALA A 85 10.13 46.16 -13.39
N ALA A 86 11.07 46.47 -14.30
CA ALA A 86 12.37 45.82 -14.37
C ALA A 86 13.27 46.20 -13.18
N GLU A 87 13.27 47.46 -12.75
CA GLU A 87 13.98 47.94 -11.56
C GLU A 87 13.40 47.32 -10.28
N ASP A 88 12.08 47.29 -10.13
CA ASP A 88 11.41 46.64 -8.99
C ASP A 88 11.70 45.13 -8.96
N LYS A 89 11.70 44.46 -10.11
CA LYS A 89 12.08 43.04 -10.22
C LYS A 89 13.53 42.81 -9.80
N SER A 90 14.47 43.62 -10.30
CA SER A 90 15.88 43.53 -9.92
C SER A 90 16.08 43.78 -8.42
N ARG A 91 15.33 44.72 -7.83
CA ARG A 91 15.39 45.00 -6.39
C ARG A 91 14.86 43.81 -5.58
N VAL A 92 13.76 43.22 -5.99
CA VAL A 92 13.15 42.06 -5.34
C VAL A 92 14.07 40.83 -5.43
N ASP A 93 14.70 40.59 -6.59
CA ASP A 93 15.62 39.46 -6.78
C ASP A 93 16.90 39.63 -5.92
N ALA A 94 17.35 40.87 -5.70
CA ALA A 94 18.43 41.16 -4.74
C ALA A 94 18.01 40.85 -3.29
N ILE A 95 16.76 41.17 -2.90
CA ILE A 95 16.21 40.81 -1.58
C ILE A 95 16.11 39.29 -1.44
N VAL A 96 15.62 38.57 -2.45
CA VAL A 96 15.58 37.09 -2.46
C VAL A 96 16.97 36.52 -2.23
N THR A 97 17.98 37.01 -2.95
CA THR A 97 19.37 36.55 -2.82
C THR A 97 19.92 36.82 -1.42
N LYS A 98 19.70 38.04 -0.88
CA LYS A 98 20.09 38.43 0.47
C LYS A 98 19.44 37.54 1.54
N VAL A 99 18.13 37.35 1.45
CA VAL A 99 17.37 36.58 2.45
C VAL A 99 17.78 35.11 2.41
N ARG A 100 17.92 34.53 1.20
CA ARG A 100 18.41 33.15 1.05
C ARG A 100 19.79 32.98 1.65
N SER A 101 20.73 33.90 1.42
CA SER A 101 22.09 33.77 1.96
C SER A 101 22.11 33.82 3.50
N HIS A 102 21.32 34.71 4.11
CA HIS A 102 21.27 34.88 5.56
C HIS A 102 20.47 33.79 6.27
N TYR A 103 19.45 33.23 5.62
CA TYR A 103 18.59 32.18 6.18
C TYR A 103 19.06 30.76 5.82
N HIS A 104 20.07 30.64 4.94
CA HIS A 104 20.55 29.37 4.39
C HIS A 104 20.92 28.35 5.47
N GLU A 105 21.79 28.74 6.40
CA GLU A 105 22.27 27.86 7.46
C GLU A 105 21.14 27.43 8.41
N LYS A 106 20.17 28.31 8.65
CA LYS A 106 19.03 28.02 9.52
C LYS A 106 18.12 26.96 8.90
N ILE A 107 17.78 27.06 7.61
CA ILE A 107 17.03 26.00 6.91
C ILE A 107 17.80 24.69 6.89
N GLN A 108 19.10 24.74 6.60
CA GLN A 108 19.93 23.53 6.57
C GLN A 108 20.00 22.85 7.94
N ASN A 109 20.08 23.62 9.02
CA ASN A 109 20.04 23.10 10.39
C ASN A 109 18.66 22.53 10.77
N GLN A 110 17.57 23.20 10.37
CA GLN A 110 16.20 22.78 10.69
C GLN A 110 15.73 21.56 9.88
N CYS A 111 16.18 21.43 8.62
CA CYS A 111 15.65 20.46 7.66
C CYS A 111 16.68 19.45 7.18
N GLY A 112 17.97 19.79 7.17
CA GLY A 112 19.04 19.02 6.52
C GLY A 112 19.31 17.66 7.14
N THR A 113 18.89 17.45 8.39
CA THR A 113 19.05 16.16 9.07
C THR A 113 17.71 15.61 9.57
N LEU A 114 17.49 14.32 9.32
CA LEU A 114 16.41 13.54 9.88
C LEU A 114 16.93 12.69 11.04
N ARG A 115 16.15 12.63 12.13
CA ARG A 115 16.28 11.57 13.12
C ARG A 115 15.33 10.45 12.75
N LEU A 116 15.89 9.35 12.25
CA LEU A 116 15.12 8.13 12.04
C LEU A 116 14.86 7.48 13.40
N LEU A 117 13.67 6.91 13.55
CA LEU A 117 13.28 6.25 14.79
C LEU A 117 14.25 5.10 15.09
N ASP A 118 14.71 5.04 16.34
CA ASP A 118 15.66 4.05 16.87
C ASP A 118 17.03 4.00 16.17
N ILE A 119 17.39 5.05 15.43
CA ILE A 119 18.75 5.29 14.94
C ILE A 119 19.36 6.43 15.75
N ALA A 120 20.44 6.13 16.47
CA ALA A 120 21.06 7.07 17.41
C ALA A 120 21.68 8.32 16.76
N ARG A 121 21.85 8.36 15.43
CA ARG A 121 22.54 9.44 14.71
C ARG A 121 21.62 10.11 13.69
N PRO A 122 21.70 11.45 13.53
CA PRO A 122 21.03 12.16 12.45
C PRO A 122 21.56 11.70 11.09
N VAL A 123 20.66 11.51 10.12
CA VAL A 123 20.97 11.15 8.74
C VAL A 123 20.64 12.34 7.85
N SER A 124 21.49 12.64 6.85
CA SER A 124 21.21 13.72 5.88
C SER A 124 19.94 13.41 5.10
N LEU A 125 19.02 14.37 5.01
CA LEU A 125 17.76 14.20 4.29
C LEU A 125 17.99 13.84 2.81
N ASP A 126 18.96 14.49 2.15
CA ASP A 126 19.25 14.27 0.73
C ASP A 126 19.69 12.81 0.44
N HIS A 127 20.36 12.17 1.41
CA HIS A 127 20.85 10.80 1.27
C HIS A 127 19.76 9.74 1.43
N ILE A 128 18.63 10.07 2.08
CA ILE A 128 17.57 9.10 2.37
C ILE A 128 16.24 9.41 1.69
N TYR A 129 16.03 10.65 1.26
CA TYR A 129 14.76 11.07 0.68
C TYR A 129 14.43 10.28 -0.60
N VAL A 130 13.16 9.91 -0.71
CA VAL A 130 12.55 9.25 -1.85
C VAL A 130 11.34 10.06 -2.26
N ASP A 131 11.22 10.36 -3.55
CA ASP A 131 10.10 11.14 -4.07
C ASP A 131 8.78 10.51 -3.70
N VAL A 132 7.86 11.32 -3.16
CA VAL A 132 6.50 10.91 -2.86
C VAL A 132 5.62 11.04 -4.11
N ASN A 133 4.64 10.15 -4.22
CA ASN A 133 3.59 10.24 -5.24
C ASN A 133 2.36 10.88 -4.61
N ILE A 134 1.63 11.68 -5.39
CA ILE A 134 0.46 12.43 -4.95
C ILE A 134 -0.76 11.99 -5.77
N LEU A 135 -1.85 11.73 -5.06
CA LEU A 135 -3.19 11.53 -5.59
C LEU A 135 -3.90 12.89 -5.64
N GLU A 136 -4.40 13.26 -6.81
CA GLU A 136 -5.14 14.51 -6.99
C GLU A 136 -6.59 14.42 -6.47
N GLU A 137 -7.11 13.20 -6.32
CA GLU A 137 -8.40 12.93 -5.69
C GLU A 137 -8.23 12.32 -4.30
N ILE A 138 -8.90 12.89 -3.30
CA ILE A 138 -8.87 12.38 -1.92
C ILE A 138 -9.75 11.15 -1.78
N THR A 139 -9.20 10.13 -1.16
CA THR A 139 -9.85 8.83 -0.98
C THR A 139 -11.22 8.92 -0.30
N SER A 140 -11.30 9.61 0.84
CA SER A 140 -12.51 9.72 1.67
C SER A 140 -13.63 10.58 1.05
N GLN A 141 -13.33 11.42 0.05
CA GLN A 141 -14.31 12.33 -0.54
C GLN A 141 -15.11 11.68 -1.67
N ARG A 142 -14.78 10.44 -2.01
CA ARG A 142 -15.45 9.69 -3.06
C ARG A 142 -16.79 9.16 -2.55
N TRP A 143 -17.79 9.27 -3.42
CA TRP A 143 -19.09 8.63 -3.25
C TRP A 143 -18.98 7.24 -3.87
N LEU A 144 -18.71 6.25 -3.04
CA LEU A 144 -18.66 4.84 -3.41
C LEU A 144 -19.52 4.07 -2.42
N GLU A 145 -20.16 3.02 -2.89
CA GLU A 145 -20.80 2.03 -2.03
C GLU A 145 -19.79 0.97 -1.62
N ILE A 146 -20.12 0.16 -0.61
CA ILE A 146 -19.24 -0.94 -0.17
C ILE A 146 -19.00 -1.93 -1.32
N ASP A 147 -20.02 -2.19 -2.13
CA ASP A 147 -19.95 -3.10 -3.29
C ASP A 147 -18.95 -2.61 -4.35
N ASP A 148 -18.84 -1.30 -4.57
CA ASP A 148 -17.85 -0.70 -5.48
C ASP A 148 -16.41 -0.92 -5.01
N LEU A 149 -16.22 -1.06 -3.69
CA LEU A 149 -14.93 -1.32 -3.04
C LEU A 149 -14.64 -2.83 -2.94
N GLN A 150 -15.68 -3.67 -3.00
CA GLN A 150 -15.63 -5.12 -2.87
C GLN A 150 -15.66 -5.86 -4.22
N GLY A 151 -15.50 -5.18 -5.36
CA GLY A 151 -15.64 -5.72 -6.72
C GLY A 151 -14.70 -6.87 -7.15
N PHE A 152 -14.03 -7.56 -6.21
CA PHE A 152 -13.24 -8.77 -6.44
C PHE A 152 -13.62 -9.84 -5.41
N PRO A 153 -13.76 -11.12 -5.79
CA PRO A 153 -13.99 -12.19 -4.82
C PRO A 153 -12.89 -12.17 -3.75
N ALA A 154 -13.24 -12.50 -2.50
CA ALA A 154 -12.30 -12.49 -1.36
C ALA A 154 -11.02 -13.32 -1.60
N GLU A 155 -11.04 -14.22 -2.58
CA GLU A 155 -9.92 -15.05 -3.02
C GLU A 155 -8.98 -14.38 -4.05
N GLU A 156 -9.47 -13.36 -4.79
CA GLU A 156 -8.72 -12.51 -5.72
C GLU A 156 -8.49 -11.09 -5.18
N PHE A 157 -8.89 -10.85 -3.93
CA PHE A 157 -8.31 -9.82 -3.07
C PHE A 157 -6.83 -10.16 -2.88
N ASP A 158 -6.03 -9.94 -3.92
CA ASP A 158 -4.60 -9.74 -3.83
C ASP A 158 -4.46 -8.80 -2.63
N ARG A 159 -3.93 -9.27 -1.51
CA ARG A 159 -3.95 -8.62 -0.17
C ARG A 159 -3.40 -7.17 -0.14
N LEU A 160 -2.89 -6.71 -1.28
CA LEU A 160 -2.69 -5.32 -1.73
C LEU A 160 -4.00 -4.53 -2.03
N GLY A 161 -5.18 -5.16 -1.90
CA GLY A 161 -6.48 -4.78 -2.48
C GLY A 161 -7.17 -3.59 -1.83
N ILE A 162 -6.91 -3.31 -0.56
CA ILE A 162 -7.48 -2.12 0.12
C ILE A 162 -6.90 -0.81 -0.47
N GLY A 163 -5.86 -0.89 -1.33
CA GLY A 163 -5.24 0.25 -2.03
C GLY A 163 -5.23 0.17 -3.57
N LYS A 164 -5.76 -0.89 -4.19
CA LYS A 164 -5.61 -1.18 -5.64
C LYS A 164 -6.70 -0.61 -6.55
N VAL A 165 -7.38 0.46 -6.16
CA VAL A 165 -7.84 1.37 -7.22
C VAL A 165 -6.53 1.89 -7.84
N ARG A 166 -6.12 1.38 -9.00
CA ARG A 166 -4.95 1.88 -9.74
C ARG A 166 -5.21 3.35 -10.03
N ARG A 167 -4.74 4.22 -9.14
CA ARG A 167 -4.94 5.66 -9.24
C ARG A 167 -3.77 6.25 -9.98
N GLU A 168 -4.09 7.04 -10.99
CA GLU A 168 -3.12 7.94 -11.57
C GLU A 168 -2.60 8.84 -10.44
N SER A 169 -1.29 8.80 -10.26
CA SER A 169 -0.57 9.57 -9.25
C SER A 169 0.52 10.32 -9.97
N ILE A 170 0.74 11.55 -9.54
CA ILE A 170 1.80 12.41 -10.07
C ILE A 170 2.94 12.51 -9.06
N PRO A 171 4.20 12.70 -9.51
CA PRO A 171 5.30 13.02 -8.63
C PRO A 171 5.01 14.27 -7.78
N GLY A 172 5.43 14.25 -6.51
CA GLY A 172 5.13 15.32 -5.56
C GLY A 172 5.61 16.70 -6.01
N LEU A 173 6.80 16.79 -6.60
CA LEU A 173 7.33 18.05 -7.16
C LEU A 173 6.44 18.61 -8.27
N GLN A 174 5.95 17.74 -9.18
CA GLN A 174 5.06 18.14 -10.26
C GLN A 174 3.73 18.69 -9.72
N ALA A 175 3.20 18.09 -8.65
CA ALA A 175 2.00 18.58 -8.00
C ALA A 175 2.21 19.99 -7.42
N VAL A 176 3.37 20.24 -6.81
CA VAL A 176 3.73 21.57 -6.26
C VAL A 176 3.86 22.59 -7.38
N GLU A 177 4.41 22.25 -8.54
CA GLU A 177 4.48 23.19 -9.68
C GLU A 177 3.09 23.50 -10.25
N ARG A 178 2.18 22.51 -10.24
CA ARG A 178 0.83 22.63 -10.77
C ARG A 178 -0.10 23.48 -9.89
N TYR A 179 0.01 23.37 -8.56
CA TYR A 179 -0.92 24.00 -7.63
C TYR A 179 -0.23 25.04 -6.73
N PRO A 180 -0.56 26.34 -6.87
CA PRO A 180 0.06 27.40 -6.07
C PRO A 180 -0.39 27.37 -4.60
N LYS A 181 -1.56 26.82 -4.29
CA LYS A 181 -2.05 26.64 -2.93
C LYS A 181 -2.50 25.19 -2.77
N MET A 182 -1.85 24.45 -1.89
CA MET A 182 -2.05 23.02 -1.75
C MET A 182 -2.19 22.62 -0.28
N MET A 183 -3.12 21.71 -0.01
CA MET A 183 -3.24 21.02 1.26
C MET A 183 -2.87 19.54 1.07
N VAL A 184 -1.74 19.14 1.62
CA VAL A 184 -1.19 17.79 1.50
C VAL A 184 -1.70 16.94 2.66
N LEU A 185 -2.61 16.03 2.34
CA LEU A 185 -3.16 15.03 3.24
C LEU A 185 -2.34 13.74 3.17
N GLY A 186 -2.35 12.96 4.24
CA GLY A 186 -1.75 11.63 4.25
C GLY A 186 -1.94 10.92 5.57
N LYS A 187 -1.82 9.59 5.58
CA LYS A 187 -1.83 8.76 6.81
C LYS A 187 -0.67 9.14 7.75
N PRO A 188 -0.72 8.79 9.05
CA PRO A 188 0.46 8.86 9.92
C PRO A 188 1.66 8.15 9.29
N GLY A 189 2.86 8.74 9.40
CA GLY A 189 4.07 8.14 8.85
C GLY A 189 4.22 8.13 7.31
N SER A 190 3.29 8.74 6.56
CA SER A 190 3.35 8.87 5.09
C SER A 190 4.49 9.77 4.55
N GLY A 191 5.19 10.49 5.43
CA GLY A 191 6.31 11.35 5.01
C GLY A 191 5.95 12.81 4.70
N LYS A 192 4.76 13.31 5.09
CA LYS A 192 4.34 14.73 4.89
C LYS A 192 5.37 15.76 5.37
N THR A 193 5.80 15.67 6.64
CA THR A 193 6.82 16.55 7.21
C THR A 193 8.13 16.46 6.42
N THR A 194 8.55 15.24 6.09
CA THR A 194 9.77 14.97 5.31
C THR A 194 9.69 15.57 3.90
N PHE A 195 8.52 15.52 3.27
CA PHE A 195 8.26 16.15 1.98
C PHE A 195 8.40 17.67 2.05
N LEU A 196 7.81 18.32 3.05
CA LEU A 196 7.96 19.78 3.26
C LEU A 196 9.42 20.16 3.55
N GLN A 197 10.12 19.41 4.38
CA GLN A 197 11.54 19.64 4.65
C GLN A 197 12.37 19.51 3.37
N TYR A 198 12.10 18.51 2.53
CA TYR A 198 12.76 18.33 1.25
C TYR A 198 12.51 19.53 0.32
N LEU A 199 11.26 20.00 0.20
CA LEU A 199 10.93 21.20 -0.58
C LEU A 199 11.68 22.43 -0.07
N ALA A 200 11.78 22.61 1.26
CA ALA A 200 12.51 23.71 1.86
C ALA A 200 14.00 23.67 1.50
N ILE A 201 14.64 22.50 1.55
CA ILE A 201 16.04 22.32 1.18
C ILE A 201 16.27 22.56 -0.32
N GLN A 202 15.49 21.92 -1.18
CA GLN A 202 15.65 22.07 -2.63
C GLN A 202 15.40 23.52 -3.06
N CYS A 203 14.43 24.18 -2.42
CA CYS A 203 14.21 25.61 -2.58
C CYS A 203 15.44 26.40 -2.13
N ASN A 204 15.94 26.18 -0.91
CA ASN A 204 17.10 26.87 -0.33
C ASN A 204 18.40 26.69 -1.14
N GLN A 205 18.61 25.50 -1.74
CA GLN A 205 19.76 25.21 -2.60
C GLN A 205 19.62 25.79 -4.02
N GLY A 206 18.40 26.14 -4.43
CA GLY A 206 18.12 26.73 -5.75
C GLY A 206 17.86 25.69 -6.84
N ASN A 207 17.77 24.41 -6.47
CA ASN A 207 17.41 23.32 -7.38
C ASN A 207 15.91 23.32 -7.72
N PHE A 208 15.10 23.94 -6.87
CA PHE A 208 13.65 24.07 -7.04
C PHE A 208 13.24 25.52 -6.75
N GLN A 209 12.41 26.14 -7.59
CA GLN A 209 11.90 27.51 -7.36
C GLN A 209 12.96 28.50 -6.87
N SER A 210 14.06 28.61 -7.62
CA SER A 210 15.23 29.42 -7.27
C SER A 210 14.92 30.90 -7.07
N ASP A 211 13.81 31.40 -7.61
CA ASP A 211 13.34 32.77 -7.48
C ASP A 211 12.53 33.03 -6.19
N ARG A 212 12.41 32.04 -5.30
CA ARG A 212 11.63 32.13 -4.05
C ARG A 212 12.47 31.85 -2.80
N VAL A 213 11.94 32.29 -1.66
CA VAL A 213 12.47 32.02 -0.32
C VAL A 213 11.59 30.98 0.39
N PRO A 214 12.15 29.86 0.89
CA PRO A 214 11.38 28.90 1.67
C PRO A 214 11.14 29.42 3.10
N ILE A 215 9.90 29.34 3.57
CA ILE A 215 9.48 29.68 4.94
C ILE A 215 8.82 28.44 5.51
N LEU A 216 9.51 27.68 6.37
CA LEU A 216 8.97 26.50 7.02
C LEU A 216 8.46 26.84 8.43
N ILE A 217 7.19 26.57 8.68
CA ILE A 217 6.51 26.87 9.94
C ILE A 217 5.92 25.58 10.49
N ARG A 218 6.35 25.18 11.69
CA ARG A 218 5.67 24.12 12.44
C ARG A 218 4.46 24.74 13.14
N LEU A 219 3.26 24.41 12.70
CA LEU A 219 2.03 25.04 13.19
C LEU A 219 1.80 24.80 14.69
N LYS A 220 2.26 23.65 15.19
CA LYS A 220 2.27 23.34 16.62
C LYS A 220 3.10 24.34 17.43
N ASN A 221 4.35 24.58 17.03
CA ASN A 221 5.23 25.52 17.73
C ASN A 221 4.65 26.93 17.71
N PHE A 222 4.17 27.38 16.53
CA PHE A 222 3.46 28.65 16.40
C PHE A 222 2.28 28.77 17.36
N ALA A 223 1.45 27.72 17.48
CA ALA A 223 0.31 27.71 18.37
C ALA A 223 0.73 27.79 19.85
N GLU A 224 1.74 27.02 20.26
CA GLU A 224 2.27 27.04 21.63
C GLU A 224 2.85 28.41 21.99
N ASP A 225 3.70 28.98 21.13
CA ASP A 225 4.29 30.31 21.32
C ASP A 225 3.22 31.41 21.36
N ALA A 226 2.25 31.37 20.44
CA ALA A 226 1.14 32.32 20.38
C ALA A 226 0.24 32.27 21.63
N MET A 227 0.05 31.08 22.22
CA MET A 227 -0.68 30.92 23.47
C MET A 227 0.06 31.53 24.66
N VAL A 228 1.39 31.40 24.71
CA VAL A 228 2.23 32.01 25.76
C VAL A 228 2.27 33.53 25.62
N GLU A 229 2.41 34.03 24.40
CA GLU A 229 2.47 35.47 24.11
C GLU A 229 1.09 36.15 24.05
N CYS A 230 0.00 35.38 24.15
CA CYS A 230 -1.38 35.84 23.97
C CYS A 230 -1.62 36.59 22.65
N SER A 231 -0.88 36.25 21.58
CA SER A 231 -0.90 36.94 20.30
C SER A 231 -0.81 35.95 19.14
N PHE A 232 -1.95 35.74 18.47
CA PHE A 232 -2.03 34.87 17.29
C PHE A 232 -1.75 35.67 16.02
N SER A 233 -0.51 36.12 15.78
CA SER A 233 -0.12 36.77 14.53
C SER A 233 0.93 35.94 13.80
N LEU A 234 0.50 35.20 12.76
CA LEU A 234 1.40 34.37 11.97
C LEU A 234 2.44 35.22 11.21
N PHE A 235 2.08 36.44 10.82
CA PHE A 235 3.03 37.37 10.18
C PHE A 235 4.12 37.83 11.15
N ASN A 236 3.75 38.15 12.40
CA ASN A 236 4.74 38.55 13.41
C ASN A 236 5.66 37.37 13.77
N TYR A 237 5.11 36.16 13.82
CA TYR A 237 5.88 34.95 14.05
C TYR A 237 6.94 34.74 12.95
N ILE A 238 6.55 34.89 11.68
CA ILE A 238 7.48 34.87 10.54
C ILE A 238 8.53 35.97 10.69
N ASN A 239 8.13 37.20 11.03
CA ASN A 239 9.08 38.31 11.19
C ASN A 239 10.10 38.05 12.30
N GLN A 240 9.67 37.55 13.47
CA GLN A 240 10.57 37.21 14.59
C GLN A 240 11.59 36.14 14.17
N GLU A 241 11.13 35.10 13.46
CA GLU A 241 11.97 34.04 12.90
C GLU A 241 13.11 34.59 12.01
N PHE A 242 12.82 35.58 11.17
CA PHE A 242 13.77 36.17 10.23
C PHE A 242 14.61 37.32 10.81
N GLN A 243 14.08 38.06 11.79
CA GLN A 243 14.82 39.12 12.51
C GLN A 243 16.07 38.56 13.19
N SER A 244 15.98 37.33 13.72
CA SER A 244 17.14 36.61 14.29
C SER A 244 18.28 36.39 13.29
N CYS A 245 18.00 36.46 11.99
CA CYS A 245 18.96 36.32 10.89
C CYS A 245 19.35 37.67 10.25
N GLY A 246 19.02 38.81 10.88
CA GLY A 246 19.37 40.15 10.40
C GLY A 246 18.53 40.64 9.22
N ILE A 247 17.36 40.04 8.99
CA ILE A 247 16.45 40.42 7.90
C ILE A 247 15.38 41.37 8.44
N SER A 248 15.12 42.46 7.71
CA SER A 248 14.16 43.48 8.13
C SER A 248 12.72 43.05 7.82
N GLU A 249 11.77 43.54 8.60
CA GLU A 249 10.33 43.33 8.35
C GLU A 249 9.90 43.85 6.97
N GLN A 250 10.49 44.96 6.50
CA GLN A 250 10.22 45.54 5.17
C GLN A 250 10.66 44.61 4.04
N ASP A 251 11.80 43.92 4.20
CA ASP A 251 12.28 42.93 3.23
C ASP A 251 11.27 41.75 3.13
N ILE A 252 10.77 41.27 4.28
CA ILE A 252 9.81 40.16 4.34
C ILE A 252 8.46 40.57 3.75
N GLU A 253 7.93 41.74 4.10
CA GLU A 253 6.68 42.24 3.54
C GLU A 253 6.80 42.46 2.02
N THR A 254 7.96 42.91 1.54
CA THR A 254 8.26 42.99 0.10
C THR A 254 8.23 41.60 -0.54
N LEU A 255 8.94 40.61 0.00
CA LEU A 255 8.96 39.24 -0.53
C LEU A 255 7.55 38.64 -0.63
N LEU A 256 6.76 38.77 0.44
CA LEU A 256 5.38 38.27 0.48
C LEU A 256 4.47 39.02 -0.49
N SER A 257 4.60 40.34 -0.62
CA SER A 257 3.76 41.13 -1.53
C SER A 257 4.03 40.85 -3.01
N TYR A 258 5.28 40.50 -3.35
CA TYR A 258 5.70 40.17 -4.71
C TYR A 258 5.57 38.68 -5.07
N GLY A 259 5.12 37.82 -4.15
CA GLY A 259 4.93 36.39 -4.43
C GLY A 259 6.23 35.60 -4.46
N ARG A 260 7.28 36.10 -3.79
CA ARG A 260 8.62 35.47 -3.76
C ARG A 260 8.83 34.55 -2.56
N ALA A 261 7.76 34.11 -1.89
CA ALA A 261 7.84 33.15 -0.81
C ALA A 261 7.20 31.80 -1.17
N LEU A 262 7.85 30.73 -0.71
CA LEU A 262 7.31 29.38 -0.62
C LEU A 262 7.00 29.11 0.86
N ILE A 263 5.74 29.25 1.25
CA ILE A 263 5.29 29.12 2.63
C ILE A 263 4.85 27.67 2.88
N LEU A 264 5.58 26.97 3.74
CA LEU A 264 5.41 25.57 4.09
C LEU A 264 4.93 25.50 5.53
N MET A 265 3.70 25.06 5.75
CA MET A 265 3.07 24.97 7.08
C MET A 265 2.87 23.51 7.44
N ASP A 266 3.64 23.02 8.42
CA ASP A 266 3.64 21.61 8.81
C ASP A 266 2.75 21.34 10.04
N GLY A 267 1.95 20.28 9.96
CA GLY A 267 1.26 19.66 11.09
C GLY A 267 0.03 20.42 11.58
N LEU A 268 -0.91 20.77 10.69
CA LEU A 268 -2.14 21.45 11.11
C LEU A 268 -2.95 20.61 12.11
N ASP A 269 -2.95 19.28 11.97
CA ASP A 269 -3.60 18.38 12.92
C ASP A 269 -2.94 18.40 14.31
N GLU A 270 -1.67 18.79 14.42
CA GLU A 270 -0.90 18.79 15.68
C GLU A 270 -1.15 20.04 16.53
N VAL A 271 -1.91 21.01 16.02
CA VAL A 271 -2.31 22.22 16.74
C VAL A 271 -3.28 21.86 17.87
N PRO A 272 -3.10 22.38 19.10
CA PRO A 272 -4.05 22.20 20.18
C PRO A 272 -5.46 22.67 19.79
N GLU A 273 -6.50 21.92 20.17
CA GLU A 273 -7.88 22.23 19.79
C GLU A 273 -8.29 23.66 20.21
N THR A 274 -7.88 24.08 21.41
CA THR A 274 -8.11 25.42 21.96
C THR A 274 -7.54 26.55 21.09
N ALA A 275 -6.47 26.29 20.34
CA ALA A 275 -5.81 27.24 19.45
C ALA A 275 -6.23 27.09 17.97
N SER A 276 -6.83 25.95 17.60
CA SER A 276 -7.10 25.56 16.20
C SER A 276 -7.84 26.65 15.40
N ASN A 277 -8.93 27.18 15.95
CA ASN A 277 -9.73 28.22 15.30
C ASN A 277 -8.92 29.51 15.02
N GLN A 278 -8.08 29.93 15.96
CA GLN A 278 -7.24 31.12 15.79
C GLN A 278 -6.17 30.89 14.72
N VAL A 279 -5.51 29.72 14.74
CA VAL A 279 -4.50 29.37 13.73
C VAL A 279 -5.11 29.34 12.33
N ILE A 280 -6.27 28.71 12.15
CA ILE A 280 -7.00 28.68 10.87
C ILE A 280 -7.32 30.08 10.37
N GLN A 281 -7.78 30.98 11.25
CA GLN A 281 -8.05 32.37 10.87
C GLN A 281 -6.78 33.09 10.40
N GLN A 282 -5.63 32.85 11.04
CA GLN A 282 -4.37 33.47 10.62
C GLN A 282 -3.85 32.93 9.29
N ILE A 283 -3.97 31.61 9.06
CA ILE A 283 -3.64 31.00 7.76
C ILE A 283 -4.51 31.62 6.66
N ARG A 284 -5.83 31.79 6.90
CA ARG A 284 -6.74 32.46 5.95
C ARG A 284 -6.31 33.90 5.66
N LYS A 285 -6.02 34.69 6.71
CA LYS A 285 -5.56 36.08 6.57
C LYS A 285 -4.28 36.19 5.74
N ILE A 286 -3.26 35.35 5.98
CA ILE A 286 -2.02 35.35 5.19
C ILE A 286 -2.29 34.92 3.75
N SER A 287 -3.07 33.86 3.54
CA SER A 287 -3.41 33.36 2.20
C SER A 287 -4.16 34.40 1.36
N GLU A 288 -5.03 35.20 1.97
CA GLU A 288 -5.80 36.25 1.32
C GLU A 288 -4.96 37.52 1.10
N LYS A 289 -4.24 38.00 2.12
CA LYS A 289 -3.38 39.20 2.01
C LYS A 289 -2.25 38.99 1.00
N TYR A 290 -1.61 37.82 1.02
CA TYR A 290 -0.42 37.53 0.24
C TYR A 290 -0.67 36.43 -0.80
N TYR A 291 -1.75 36.59 -1.58
CA TYR A 291 -2.28 35.59 -2.51
C TYR A 291 -1.34 35.14 -3.64
N LYS A 292 -0.28 35.90 -3.94
CA LYS A 292 0.70 35.59 -5.01
C LYS A 292 1.73 34.53 -4.61
N ASN A 293 1.89 34.25 -3.31
CA ASN A 293 2.86 33.28 -2.83
C ASN A 293 2.36 31.86 -3.03
N GLN A 294 3.30 30.91 -3.01
CA GLN A 294 2.95 29.51 -2.92
C GLN A 294 2.77 29.09 -1.47
N LEU A 295 1.65 28.43 -1.17
CA LEU A 295 1.31 27.96 0.17
C LEU A 295 1.09 26.45 0.14
N ILE A 296 1.77 25.72 1.02
CA ILE A 296 1.57 24.28 1.21
C ILE A 296 1.31 24.03 2.69
N ILE A 297 0.20 23.36 2.99
CA ILE A 297 -0.19 22.98 4.36
C ILE A 297 -0.21 21.46 4.44
N THR A 298 0.38 20.86 5.48
CA THR A 298 0.19 19.42 5.74
C THR A 298 -0.83 19.18 6.83
N CYS A 299 -1.61 18.12 6.65
CA CYS A 299 -2.57 17.64 7.65
C CYS A 299 -2.75 16.13 7.53
N ARG A 300 -3.26 15.47 8.57
CA ARG A 300 -3.71 14.07 8.45
C ARG A 300 -5.01 14.00 7.66
N ILE A 301 -5.21 12.91 6.90
CA ILE A 301 -6.43 12.69 6.11
C ILE A 301 -7.68 12.80 6.99
N ALA A 302 -7.65 12.29 8.22
CA ALA A 302 -8.79 12.27 9.13
C ALA A 302 -9.27 13.65 9.63
N ALA A 303 -8.45 14.70 9.48
CA ALA A 303 -8.74 16.04 9.99
C ALA A 303 -9.42 16.96 8.94
N GLN A 304 -10.38 16.42 8.17
CA GLN A 304 -10.99 17.04 6.98
C GLN A 304 -11.87 18.27 7.23
N GLN A 305 -12.00 18.69 8.47
CA GLN A 305 -12.84 19.83 8.82
C GLN A 305 -12.23 21.16 8.34
N TYR A 306 -10.98 21.16 7.90
CA TYR A 306 -10.24 22.37 7.53
C TYR A 306 -10.29 22.65 6.02
N ARG A 307 -11.35 23.34 5.58
CA ARG A 307 -11.40 23.85 4.20
C ARG A 307 -10.87 25.28 4.12
N PHE A 308 -9.89 25.48 3.23
CA PHE A 308 -9.32 26.77 2.88
C PHE A 308 -9.70 27.16 1.46
N ARG A 309 -10.19 28.39 1.28
CA ARG A 309 -10.59 28.88 -0.05
C ARG A 309 -9.38 28.94 -0.98
N GLY A 310 -9.50 28.33 -2.16
CA GLY A 310 -8.50 28.35 -3.22
C GLY A 310 -7.32 27.39 -3.02
N PHE A 311 -7.39 26.49 -2.03
CA PHE A 311 -6.44 25.38 -1.88
C PHE A 311 -6.93 24.15 -2.64
N THR A 312 -6.02 23.50 -3.36
CA THR A 312 -6.24 22.16 -3.89
C THR A 312 -5.84 21.16 -2.80
N GLU A 313 -6.77 20.29 -2.41
CA GLU A 313 -6.48 19.21 -1.48
C GLU A 313 -5.95 18.01 -2.27
N VAL A 314 -4.85 17.43 -1.79
CA VAL A 314 -4.20 16.27 -2.43
C VAL A 314 -3.78 15.26 -1.36
N GLU A 315 -3.59 14.00 -1.74
CA GLU A 315 -3.24 12.93 -0.79
C GLU A 315 -1.90 12.27 -1.15
N ILE A 316 -0.99 12.08 -0.18
CA ILE A 316 0.23 11.29 -0.39
C ILE A 316 -0.13 9.81 -0.57
N ALA A 317 0.29 9.24 -1.69
CA ALA A 317 0.13 7.82 -2.00
C ALA A 317 1.14 6.95 -1.22
N ASP A 318 0.75 5.70 -0.97
CA ASP A 318 1.65 4.67 -0.44
C ASP A 318 2.81 4.41 -1.44
N PHE A 319 3.95 3.92 -0.94
CA PHE A 319 5.11 3.64 -1.79
C PHE A 319 4.85 2.47 -2.75
N LYS A 320 5.18 2.69 -4.02
CA LYS A 320 5.23 1.65 -5.04
C LYS A 320 6.46 0.74 -4.81
N PRO A 321 6.48 -0.49 -5.34
CA PRO A 321 7.61 -1.41 -5.19
C PRO A 321 8.98 -0.80 -5.56
N ALA A 322 9.03 0.06 -6.58
CA ALA A 322 10.26 0.76 -6.97
C ALA A 322 10.74 1.78 -5.91
N GLN A 323 9.80 2.51 -5.28
CA GLN A 323 10.11 3.46 -4.19
C GLN A 323 10.60 2.72 -2.94
N ILE A 324 10.01 1.56 -2.63
CA ILE A 324 10.45 0.69 -1.53
C ILE A 324 11.89 0.24 -1.74
N GLN A 325 12.23 -0.25 -2.94
CA GLN A 325 13.61 -0.68 -3.26
C GLN A 325 14.59 0.48 -3.18
N TYR A 326 14.21 1.67 -3.67
CA TYR A 326 15.07 2.86 -3.63
C TYR A 326 15.29 3.35 -2.20
N PHE A 327 14.24 3.38 -1.38
CA PHE A 327 14.32 3.71 0.04
C PHE A 327 15.23 2.73 0.77
N ALA A 328 15.04 1.41 0.60
CA ALA A 328 15.85 0.40 1.26
C ALA A 328 17.34 0.58 0.94
N LYS A 329 17.70 0.74 -0.34
CA LYS A 329 19.09 0.99 -0.76
C LYS A 329 19.69 2.21 -0.06
N LYS A 330 18.99 3.35 -0.11
CA LYS A 330 19.43 4.58 0.55
C LYS A 330 19.57 4.43 2.06
N TRP A 331 18.60 3.78 2.69
CA TRP A 331 18.56 3.55 4.13
C TRP A 331 19.76 2.72 4.60
N PHE A 332 20.00 1.57 3.97
CA PHE A 332 21.10 0.68 4.38
C PHE A 332 22.47 1.32 4.13
N VAL A 333 22.65 2.03 3.02
CA VAL A 333 23.88 2.80 2.75
C VAL A 333 24.09 3.89 3.81
N ALA A 334 23.04 4.64 4.15
CA ALA A 334 23.12 5.70 5.16
C ALA A 334 23.45 5.17 6.56
N VAL A 335 22.98 3.97 6.90
CA VAL A 335 23.22 3.33 8.21
C VAL A 335 24.55 2.57 8.25
N ALA A 336 25.09 2.12 7.10
CA ALA A 336 26.34 1.38 6.98
C ALA A 336 27.61 2.23 7.24
N ARG A 337 27.46 3.48 7.68
CA ARG A 337 28.54 4.39 8.08
C ARG A 337 29.49 4.73 6.92
N ASN A 338 30.61 4.02 6.82
CA ASN A 338 31.74 4.23 5.91
C ASN A 338 31.94 3.05 4.95
N ASP A 339 31.03 2.09 4.97
CA ASP A 339 31.05 0.94 4.07
C ASP A 339 29.75 0.90 3.24
N PRO A 340 29.65 1.76 2.21
CA PRO A 340 28.48 1.77 1.33
C PRO A 340 28.26 0.44 0.62
N GLU A 341 29.32 -0.32 0.38
CA GLU A 341 29.27 -1.61 -0.32
C GLU A 341 28.52 -2.64 0.53
N SER A 342 28.89 -2.80 1.81
CA SER A 342 28.14 -3.65 2.75
C SER A 342 26.68 -3.18 2.91
N GLY A 343 26.43 -1.86 2.88
CA GLY A 343 25.07 -1.32 2.87
C GLY A 343 24.26 -1.77 1.65
N LEU A 344 24.87 -1.76 0.45
CA LEU A 344 24.23 -2.20 -0.79
C LEU A 344 24.00 -3.71 -0.84
N GLU A 345 24.92 -4.51 -0.30
CA GLU A 345 24.76 -5.96 -0.16
C GLU A 345 23.57 -6.29 0.74
N LYS A 346 23.50 -5.66 1.93
CA LYS A 346 22.35 -5.83 2.84
C LYS A 346 21.04 -5.37 2.23
N ALA A 347 21.05 -4.26 1.48
CA ALA A 347 19.86 -3.80 0.77
C ALA A 347 19.39 -4.82 -0.28
N SER A 348 20.33 -5.44 -1.01
CA SER A 348 20.01 -6.48 -1.99
C SER A 348 19.39 -7.69 -1.32
N LEU A 349 19.98 -8.16 -0.22
CA LEU A 349 19.44 -9.27 0.57
C LEU A 349 18.05 -8.95 1.14
N PHE A 350 17.84 -7.75 1.69
CA PHE A 350 16.53 -7.30 2.15
C PHE A 350 15.48 -7.34 1.03
N ILE A 351 15.84 -6.85 -0.17
CA ILE A 351 14.94 -6.83 -1.32
C ILE A 351 14.62 -8.26 -1.79
N GLU A 352 15.59 -9.16 -1.78
CA GLU A 352 15.40 -10.58 -2.11
C GLU A 352 14.48 -11.27 -1.11
N GLN A 353 14.72 -11.08 0.19
CA GLN A 353 13.87 -11.60 1.26
C GLN A 353 12.44 -11.07 1.16
N MET A 354 12.27 -9.78 0.85
CA MET A 354 10.96 -9.16 0.61
C MET A 354 10.24 -9.72 -0.61
N LYS A 355 10.95 -10.33 -1.58
CA LYS A 355 10.34 -10.94 -2.76
C LYS A 355 9.72 -12.30 -2.45
N LEU A 356 10.27 -13.04 -1.49
CA LEU A 356 9.81 -14.39 -1.14
C LEU A 356 8.31 -14.41 -0.82
N PRO A 357 7.57 -15.46 -1.24
CA PRO A 357 6.13 -15.58 -0.95
C PRO A 357 5.84 -15.55 0.55
N GLU A 358 6.74 -16.14 1.33
CA GLU A 358 6.66 -16.22 2.79
C GLU A 358 6.55 -14.83 3.43
N ASN A 359 7.30 -13.84 2.91
CA ASN A 359 7.39 -12.48 3.47
C ASN A 359 6.38 -11.51 2.83
N GLN A 360 5.35 -12.02 2.14
CA GLN A 360 4.30 -11.20 1.52
C GLN A 360 3.66 -10.21 2.50
N GLN A 361 3.30 -10.65 3.70
CA GLN A 361 2.61 -9.81 4.69
C GLN A 361 3.52 -8.67 5.21
N ILE A 362 4.83 -8.92 5.35
CA ILE A 362 5.81 -7.89 5.71
C ILE A 362 5.89 -6.83 4.62
N ARG A 363 5.90 -7.26 3.35
CA ARG A 363 5.91 -6.39 2.18
C ARG A 363 4.64 -5.53 2.06
N GLU A 364 3.48 -6.06 2.44
CA GLU A 364 2.21 -5.32 2.46
C GLU A 364 2.17 -4.25 3.56
N LEU A 365 2.76 -4.56 4.72
CA LEU A 365 2.91 -3.62 5.83
C LEU A 365 3.89 -2.48 5.50
N ALA A 366 5.01 -2.81 4.85
CA ALA A 366 6.13 -1.90 4.58
C ALA A 366 5.90 -0.97 3.36
N THR A 367 4.66 -0.52 3.16
CA THR A 367 4.27 0.41 2.07
C THR A 367 4.27 1.87 2.50
N THR A 368 4.30 2.15 3.81
CA THR A 368 4.49 3.51 4.34
C THR A 368 5.93 3.71 4.83
N PRO A 369 6.51 4.92 4.69
CA PRO A 369 7.90 5.18 5.11
C PRO A 369 8.22 4.78 6.55
N VAL A 370 7.28 4.99 7.48
CA VAL A 370 7.48 4.65 8.90
C VAL A 370 7.59 3.14 9.14
N LEU A 371 6.73 2.34 8.50
CA LEU A 371 6.73 0.88 8.63
C LEU A 371 7.87 0.26 7.82
N LEU A 372 8.24 0.86 6.69
CA LEU A 372 9.42 0.46 5.94
C LEU A 372 10.71 0.72 6.71
N ASN A 373 10.81 1.85 7.43
CA ASN A 373 11.93 2.11 8.33
C ASN A 373 12.04 1.05 9.43
N LEU A 374 10.91 0.65 10.04
CA LEU A 374 10.89 -0.44 11.03
C LEU A 374 11.37 -1.77 10.42
N ALA A 375 10.87 -2.14 9.25
CA ALA A 375 11.30 -3.35 8.56
C ALA A 375 12.82 -3.35 8.29
N CYS A 376 13.36 -2.22 7.82
CA CYS A 376 14.80 -2.07 7.60
C CYS A 376 15.60 -2.16 8.90
N LEU A 377 15.12 -1.53 9.97
CA LEU A 377 15.76 -1.54 11.30
C LEU A 377 15.87 -2.95 11.87
N VAL A 378 14.77 -3.70 11.82
CA VAL A 378 14.71 -5.08 12.31
C VAL A 378 15.67 -5.96 11.50
N PHE A 379 15.65 -5.81 10.18
CA PHE A 379 16.51 -6.57 9.28
C PHE A 379 18.00 -6.24 9.46
N GLN A 380 18.34 -4.97 9.75
CA GLN A 380 19.73 -4.52 9.86
C GLN A 380 20.56 -5.32 10.88
N THR A 381 19.92 -5.81 11.94
CA THR A 381 20.58 -6.51 13.05
C THR A 381 20.88 -7.98 12.72
N LYS A 382 19.94 -8.68 12.09
CA LYS A 382 20.03 -10.14 11.87
C LYS A 382 20.28 -10.54 10.41
N ALA A 383 20.22 -9.59 9.47
CA ALA A 383 20.19 -9.85 8.03
C ALA A 383 19.05 -10.80 7.61
N ASP A 384 17.99 -10.85 8.43
CA ASP A 384 16.81 -11.68 8.24
C ASP A 384 15.62 -11.07 9.00
N PHE A 385 14.40 -11.45 8.63
CA PHE A 385 13.19 -11.06 9.34
C PHE A 385 12.98 -11.87 10.63
N PRO A 386 12.21 -11.36 11.61
CA PRO A 386 11.89 -12.11 12.80
C PRO A 386 11.12 -13.38 12.45
N VAL A 387 11.50 -14.49 13.07
CA VAL A 387 10.78 -15.75 12.83
C VAL A 387 9.33 -15.66 13.34
N LYS A 388 9.11 -14.95 14.44
CA LYS A 388 7.77 -14.57 14.91
C LYS A 388 7.36 -13.24 14.27
N ARG A 389 6.46 -13.31 13.29
CA ARG A 389 5.92 -12.12 12.61
C ARG A 389 5.06 -11.28 13.55
N SER A 390 4.41 -11.92 14.52
CA SER A 390 3.70 -11.25 15.61
C SER A 390 4.55 -10.17 16.28
N ASP A 391 5.85 -10.42 16.46
CA ASP A 391 6.76 -9.49 17.14
C ASP A 391 7.04 -8.25 16.28
N LEU A 392 7.08 -8.40 14.95
CA LEU A 392 7.21 -7.27 14.03
C LEU A 392 5.95 -6.41 14.05
N TYR A 393 4.77 -7.04 14.06
CA TYR A 393 3.50 -6.32 14.12
C TYR A 393 3.30 -5.61 15.45
N GLN A 394 3.67 -6.26 16.56
CA GLN A 394 3.68 -5.64 17.88
C GLN A 394 4.59 -4.41 17.91
N GLN A 395 5.81 -4.52 17.40
CA GLN A 395 6.73 -3.37 17.30
C GLN A 395 6.16 -2.25 16.42
N GLY A 396 5.49 -2.59 15.32
CA GLY A 396 4.78 -1.64 14.47
C GLY A 396 3.65 -0.91 15.20
N LEU A 397 2.88 -1.64 16.01
CA LEU A 397 1.84 -1.05 16.85
C LEU A 397 2.42 -0.16 17.95
N ASP A 398 3.48 -0.60 18.64
CA ASP A 398 4.16 0.22 19.66
C ASP A 398 4.70 1.52 19.04
N LEU A 399 5.21 1.44 17.80
CA LEU A 399 5.65 2.61 17.04
C LEU A 399 4.49 3.58 16.77
N LEU A 400 3.34 3.08 16.31
CA LEU A 400 2.17 3.89 15.94
C LEU A 400 1.35 4.39 17.14
N LEU A 401 1.27 3.61 18.22
CA LEU A 401 0.45 3.89 19.40
C LEU A 401 1.19 4.69 20.48
N ILE A 402 2.50 4.51 20.60
CA ILE A 402 3.31 5.07 21.70
C ILE A 402 4.30 6.10 21.14
N ARG A 403 5.27 5.62 20.34
CA ARG A 403 6.48 6.40 20.03
C ARG A 403 6.22 7.57 19.07
N TRP A 404 5.23 7.45 18.19
CA TRP A 404 4.97 8.47 17.16
C TRP A 404 4.45 9.79 17.75
N ASP A 405 3.54 9.73 18.72
CA ASP A 405 3.02 10.93 19.38
C ASP A 405 4.02 11.49 20.41
N GLU A 406 4.79 10.63 21.10
CA GLU A 406 5.89 11.04 21.99
C GLU A 406 6.99 11.80 21.23
N ALA A 407 7.42 11.28 20.07
CA ALA A 407 8.44 11.92 19.24
C ALA A 407 8.03 13.31 18.73
N ARG A 408 6.73 13.59 18.66
CA ARG A 408 6.17 14.88 18.21
C ARG A 408 5.72 15.77 19.38
N GLY A 409 5.74 15.25 20.61
CA GLY A 409 5.36 15.96 21.83
C GLY A 409 3.92 16.49 21.81
N VAL A 410 3.02 15.84 21.08
CA VAL A 410 1.65 16.32 20.86
C VAL A 410 0.80 16.09 22.12
N LYS A 411 0.22 17.15 22.69
CA LYS A 411 -0.74 17.08 23.81
C LYS A 411 -2.13 17.41 23.27
N ARG A 412 -3.02 16.40 23.17
CA ARG A 412 -4.44 16.55 22.82
C ARG A 412 -5.32 16.11 24.01
N ASP A 413 -6.43 16.79 24.24
CA ASP A 413 -7.33 16.57 25.37
C ASP A 413 -8.57 15.78 24.94
N ASP A 414 -8.40 14.48 24.64
CA ASP A 414 -9.49 13.62 24.16
C ASP A 414 -9.78 12.45 25.11
N ILE A 415 -11.05 12.01 25.18
CA ILE A 415 -11.52 10.83 25.93
C ILE A 415 -10.71 9.57 25.56
N TYR A 416 -10.34 9.44 24.29
CA TYR A 416 -9.50 8.34 23.80
C TYR A 416 -8.08 8.33 24.40
N ARG A 417 -7.56 9.48 24.87
CA ARG A 417 -6.29 9.55 25.59
C ARG A 417 -6.41 9.02 27.02
N ASN A 418 -7.59 9.09 27.62
CA ASN A 418 -7.86 8.52 28.95
C ASN A 418 -7.97 6.98 28.90
N LEU A 419 -8.16 6.39 27.72
CA LEU A 419 -8.02 4.94 27.56
C LEU A 419 -6.55 4.55 27.66
N SER A 420 -6.26 3.67 28.63
CA SER A 420 -4.95 3.05 28.74
C SER A 420 -4.62 2.25 27.47
N LEU A 421 -3.32 2.10 27.17
CA LEU A 421 -2.86 1.31 26.02
C LEU A 421 -3.50 -0.10 25.96
N PRO A 422 -3.64 -0.85 27.08
CA PRO A 422 -4.37 -2.12 27.09
C PRO A 422 -5.80 -2.02 26.55
N HIS A 423 -6.57 -1.01 26.97
CA HIS A 423 -7.95 -0.81 26.50
C HIS A 423 -8.00 -0.39 25.03
N LYS A 424 -7.05 0.42 24.55
CA LYS A 424 -6.95 0.75 23.12
C LYS A 424 -6.75 -0.50 22.26
N LEU A 425 -5.82 -1.35 22.68
CA LEU A 425 -5.54 -2.60 21.99
C LEU A 425 -6.73 -3.56 22.07
N GLU A 426 -7.35 -3.71 23.24
CA GLU A 426 -8.55 -4.55 23.42
C GLU A 426 -9.72 -4.09 22.56
N LEU A 427 -10.00 -2.79 22.49
CA LEU A 427 -11.00 -2.21 21.58
C LEU A 427 -10.72 -2.61 20.14
N LEU A 428 -9.50 -2.38 19.64
CA LEU A 428 -9.12 -2.72 18.26
C LEU A 428 -9.20 -4.23 17.99
N SER A 429 -8.81 -5.06 18.96
CA SER A 429 -8.99 -6.51 18.93
C SER A 429 -10.46 -6.94 18.82
N GLN A 430 -11.35 -6.32 19.61
CA GLN A 430 -12.77 -6.61 19.54
C GLN A 430 -13.37 -6.19 18.19
N LEU A 431 -13.00 -5.01 17.67
CA LEU A 431 -13.42 -4.56 16.35
C LEU A 431 -12.95 -5.54 15.27
N ALA A 432 -11.68 -5.95 15.31
CA ALA A 432 -11.09 -6.84 14.31
C ALA A 432 -11.75 -8.22 14.31
N VAL A 433 -11.92 -8.87 15.47
CA VAL A 433 -12.49 -10.22 15.50
C VAL A 433 -13.93 -10.26 15.00
N ILE A 434 -14.77 -9.30 15.40
CA ILE A 434 -16.17 -9.23 14.98
C ILE A 434 -16.28 -9.02 13.47
N THR A 435 -15.51 -8.06 12.95
CA THR A 435 -15.54 -7.71 11.53
C THR A 435 -14.94 -8.79 10.64
N PHE A 436 -13.81 -9.37 11.06
CA PHE A 436 -13.14 -10.41 10.33
C PHE A 436 -13.97 -11.69 10.27
N GLU A 437 -14.61 -12.09 11.38
CA GLU A 437 -15.51 -13.23 11.42
C GLU A 437 -16.65 -13.09 10.39
N GLN A 438 -17.26 -11.91 10.34
CA GLN A 438 -18.34 -11.55 9.41
C GLN A 438 -17.89 -11.41 7.94
N GLY A 439 -16.58 -11.44 7.66
CA GLY A 439 -16.07 -11.20 6.30
C GLY A 439 -16.13 -9.75 5.85
N GLU A 440 -16.29 -8.84 6.81
CA GLU A 440 -16.31 -7.42 6.56
C GLU A 440 -14.86 -6.89 6.57
N TYR A 441 -14.43 -6.32 5.44
CA TYR A 441 -13.14 -5.58 5.33
C TYR A 441 -13.35 -4.06 5.24
N PHE A 442 -14.56 -3.66 4.84
CA PHE A 442 -15.03 -2.28 4.83
C PHE A 442 -16.29 -2.17 5.67
N PHE A 443 -16.40 -1.09 6.43
CA PHE A 443 -17.44 -0.89 7.43
C PHE A 443 -18.05 0.49 7.27
N GLU A 444 -19.37 0.61 7.43
CA GLU A 444 -19.97 1.92 7.59
C GLU A 444 -19.55 2.58 8.91
N GLU A 445 -19.43 3.91 8.92
CA GLU A 445 -19.08 4.71 10.09
C GLU A 445 -20.04 4.40 11.27
N ILE A 446 -21.33 4.23 10.99
CA ILE A 446 -22.37 3.94 11.99
C ILE A 446 -22.11 2.58 12.65
N ARG A 447 -21.73 1.56 11.87
CA ARG A 447 -21.42 0.22 12.38
C ARG A 447 -20.23 0.26 13.34
N LEU A 448 -19.16 0.97 12.99
CA LEU A 448 -18.00 1.13 13.87
C LEU A 448 -18.35 1.91 15.15
N GLN A 449 -19.13 2.99 15.04
CA GLN A 449 -19.60 3.74 16.21
C GLN A 449 -20.39 2.86 17.18
N GLN A 450 -21.25 1.98 16.68
CA GLN A 450 -21.99 1.02 17.53
C GLN A 450 -21.04 0.06 18.25
N LEU A 451 -20.10 -0.56 17.53
CA LEU A 451 -19.15 -1.49 18.14
C LEU A 451 -18.25 -0.81 19.19
N ILE A 452 -17.83 0.42 18.92
CA ILE A 452 -17.06 1.23 19.88
C ILE A 452 -17.92 1.57 21.11
N ALA A 453 -19.17 2.02 20.91
CA ALA A 453 -20.09 2.31 22.01
C ALA A 453 -20.34 1.07 22.88
N ASP A 454 -20.48 -0.11 22.27
CA ASP A 454 -20.65 -1.38 22.96
C ASP A 454 -19.43 -1.79 23.79
N TYR A 455 -18.22 -1.50 23.32
CA TYR A 455 -17.00 -1.67 24.11
C TYR A 455 -16.95 -0.68 25.28
N LEU A 456 -17.16 0.61 25.01
CA LEU A 456 -17.12 1.66 26.03
C LEU A 456 -18.13 1.42 27.15
N ARG A 457 -19.30 0.83 26.86
CA ARG A 457 -20.30 0.47 27.86
C ARG A 457 -19.82 -0.58 28.88
N LYS A 458 -18.84 -1.42 28.51
CA LYS A 458 -18.27 -2.45 29.39
C LYS A 458 -17.23 -1.89 30.36
N LEU A 459 -16.73 -0.68 30.13
CA LEU A 459 -15.72 -0.08 31.00
C LEU A 459 -16.35 0.43 32.30
N PRO A 460 -15.72 0.20 33.47
CA PRO A 460 -16.28 0.59 34.77
C PRO A 460 -16.51 2.10 34.96
N ALA A 461 -15.85 2.93 34.15
CA ALA A 461 -15.77 4.39 34.31
C ALA A 461 -16.83 5.17 33.50
N THR A 462 -17.59 4.51 32.63
CA THR A 462 -18.48 5.14 31.62
C THR A 462 -19.95 4.87 31.95
N GLN A 463 -20.44 5.47 33.04
CA GLN A 463 -21.89 5.54 33.32
C GLN A 463 -22.54 6.73 32.58
N SER A 464 -22.35 6.78 31.26
CA SER A 464 -22.92 7.82 30.39
C SER A 464 -24.29 7.39 29.84
N ASN A 465 -25.18 8.36 29.61
CA ASN A 465 -26.44 8.12 28.89
C ASN A 465 -26.18 7.77 27.41
N GLN A 466 -27.17 7.19 26.71
CA GLN A 466 -27.01 6.70 25.33
C GLN A 466 -26.51 7.77 24.34
N ALA A 467 -27.00 9.02 24.45
CA ALA A 467 -26.59 10.11 23.58
C ALA A 467 -25.13 10.55 23.80
N ALA A 468 -24.64 10.51 25.05
CA ALA A 468 -23.23 10.76 25.34
C ALA A 468 -22.35 9.63 24.81
N LEU A 469 -22.77 8.36 24.91
CA LEU A 469 -22.03 7.22 24.35
C LEU A 469 -21.87 7.29 22.83
N GLU A 470 -22.84 7.82 22.10
CA GLU A 470 -22.76 8.03 20.64
C GLU A 470 -21.76 9.14 20.27
N LEU A 471 -21.74 10.24 21.03
CA LEU A 471 -20.74 11.30 20.85
C LEU A 471 -19.33 10.79 21.20
N ASP A 472 -19.21 10.03 22.29
CA ASP A 472 -17.96 9.44 22.74
C ASP A 472 -17.42 8.42 21.73
N SER A 473 -18.29 7.60 21.13
CA SER A 473 -17.88 6.59 20.16
C SER A 473 -17.39 7.19 18.84
N LEU A 474 -18.06 8.23 18.35
CA LEU A 474 -17.59 8.99 17.18
C LEU A 474 -16.26 9.69 17.48
N ALA A 475 -16.12 10.32 18.65
CA ALA A 475 -14.88 10.96 19.06
C ALA A 475 -13.72 9.96 19.16
N VAL A 476 -13.97 8.76 19.69
CA VAL A 476 -13.00 7.66 19.74
C VAL A 476 -12.62 7.18 18.34
N LEU A 477 -13.59 6.97 17.45
CA LEU A 477 -13.33 6.56 16.06
C LEU A 477 -12.42 7.58 15.35
N LYS A 478 -12.78 8.87 15.40
CA LYS A 478 -11.98 9.95 14.81
C LYS A 478 -10.62 10.05 15.49
N SER A 479 -10.51 9.80 16.79
CA SER A 479 -9.22 9.75 17.50
C SER A 479 -8.32 8.62 17.00
N ILE A 480 -8.85 7.41 16.78
CA ILE A 480 -8.07 6.28 16.22
C ILE A 480 -7.55 6.63 14.82
N GLU A 481 -8.42 7.20 13.99
CA GLU A 481 -8.11 7.61 12.62
C GLU A 481 -7.04 8.70 12.59
N VAL A 482 -7.23 9.77 13.37
CA VAL A 482 -6.32 10.91 13.46
C VAL A 482 -5.02 10.50 14.12
N GLN A 483 -5.00 9.81 15.26
CA GLN A 483 -3.79 9.61 16.07
C GLN A 483 -2.90 8.47 15.56
N HIS A 484 -3.49 7.35 15.16
CA HIS A 484 -2.73 6.13 14.89
C HIS A 484 -2.82 5.69 13.43
N GLY A 485 -3.90 6.08 12.73
CA GLY A 485 -4.12 5.67 11.34
C GLY A 485 -4.26 4.17 11.20
N LEU A 486 -4.75 3.49 12.25
CA LEU A 486 -5.04 2.05 12.24
C LEU A 486 -6.41 1.77 11.62
N LEU A 487 -7.34 2.71 11.74
CA LEU A 487 -8.58 2.77 10.96
C LEU A 487 -8.48 3.97 10.01
N VAL A 488 -8.99 3.82 8.79
CA VAL A 488 -8.90 4.83 7.72
C VAL A 488 -10.22 4.90 6.96
N GLU A 489 -10.71 6.11 6.69
CA GLU A 489 -11.86 6.35 5.82
C GLU A 489 -11.47 6.15 4.34
N ARG A 490 -12.04 5.12 3.70
CA ARG A 490 -11.75 4.66 2.33
C ARG A 490 -12.67 5.26 1.27
N ALA A 491 -13.85 5.66 1.68
CA ALA A 491 -14.84 6.44 0.94
C ALA A 491 -15.71 7.15 1.98
N ARG A 492 -16.57 8.07 1.55
CA ARG A 492 -17.35 8.88 2.49
C ARG A 492 -18.16 7.99 3.45
N ARG A 493 -17.85 8.06 4.75
CA ARG A 493 -18.42 7.26 5.84
C ARG A 493 -18.20 5.75 5.72
N ILE A 494 -17.23 5.32 4.92
CA ILE A 494 -16.82 3.92 4.80
C ILE A 494 -15.37 3.80 5.27
N TYR A 495 -15.16 2.93 6.23
CA TYR A 495 -13.90 2.72 6.93
C TYR A 495 -13.32 1.34 6.66
N SER A 496 -12.02 1.20 6.87
CA SER A 496 -11.35 -0.10 6.96
C SER A 496 -10.20 -0.03 7.96
N PHE A 497 -9.63 -1.17 8.33
CA PHE A 497 -8.26 -1.17 8.87
C PHE A 497 -7.29 -0.63 7.82
N SER A 498 -6.20 0.02 8.26
CA SER A 498 -5.20 0.58 7.34
C SER A 498 -4.51 -0.48 6.51
N HIS A 499 -4.30 -1.65 7.10
CA HIS A 499 -3.79 -2.87 6.47
C HIS A 499 -4.56 -4.09 6.99
N LEU A 500 -4.80 -5.06 6.11
CA LEU A 500 -5.40 -6.35 6.48
C LEU A 500 -4.56 -7.08 7.54
N THR A 501 -3.23 -6.98 7.44
CA THR A 501 -2.29 -7.57 8.41
C THR A 501 -2.54 -7.12 9.85
N PHE A 502 -2.95 -5.86 10.07
CA PHE A 502 -3.34 -5.39 11.40
C PHE A 502 -4.69 -5.96 11.84
N GLN A 503 -5.67 -6.07 10.94
CA GLN A 503 -6.94 -6.73 11.27
C GLN A 503 -6.70 -8.20 11.66
N GLU A 504 -5.94 -8.95 10.87
CA GLU A 504 -5.57 -10.34 11.15
C GLU A 504 -4.83 -10.48 12.50
N TYR A 505 -3.87 -9.59 12.77
CA TYR A 505 -3.16 -9.55 14.06
C TYR A 505 -4.09 -9.24 15.24
N PHE A 506 -4.96 -8.25 15.10
CA PHE A 506 -5.90 -7.88 16.17
C PHE A 506 -6.94 -8.98 16.41
N THR A 507 -7.39 -9.68 15.36
CA THR A 507 -8.25 -10.88 15.45
C THR A 507 -7.53 -12.01 16.18
N ALA A 508 -6.30 -12.35 15.78
CA ALA A 508 -5.50 -13.37 16.45
C ALA A 508 -5.28 -13.03 17.92
N ARG A 509 -4.97 -11.77 18.22
CA ARG A 509 -4.84 -11.27 19.60
C ARG A 509 -6.12 -11.42 20.40
N ALA A 510 -7.28 -11.10 19.81
CA ALA A 510 -8.58 -11.21 20.47
C ALA A 510 -8.87 -12.65 20.90
N ILE A 511 -8.54 -13.62 20.03
CA ILE A 511 -8.67 -15.06 20.29
C ILE A 511 -7.75 -15.48 21.44
N VAL A 512 -6.48 -15.05 21.42
CA VAL A 512 -5.49 -15.40 22.46
C VAL A 512 -5.90 -14.88 23.85
N ILE A 513 -6.45 -13.67 23.93
CA ILE A 513 -6.90 -13.09 25.21
C ILE A 513 -8.29 -13.58 25.63
N GLY A 514 -8.96 -14.39 24.80
CA GLY A 514 -10.29 -14.94 25.09
C GLY A 514 -11.44 -13.93 24.96
N THR A 515 -11.27 -12.87 24.17
CA THR A 515 -12.33 -11.87 23.92
C THR A 515 -12.94 -12.08 22.53
N GLY A 516 -14.19 -12.55 22.47
CA GLY A 516 -14.94 -12.71 21.23
C GLY A 516 -15.02 -14.16 20.75
N MET A 517 -13.93 -14.67 20.17
CA MET A 517 -13.86 -16.01 19.56
C MET A 517 -12.92 -16.93 20.33
N SER A 518 -13.36 -18.16 20.59
CA SER A 518 -12.56 -19.22 21.23
C SER A 518 -11.73 -20.03 20.22
N LEU A 519 -10.72 -20.77 20.69
CA LEU A 519 -9.93 -21.68 19.84
C LEU A 519 -10.80 -22.74 19.14
N SER A 520 -11.85 -23.22 19.81
CA SER A 520 -12.79 -24.19 19.22
C SER A 520 -13.58 -23.61 18.06
N GLN A 521 -13.98 -22.33 18.14
CA GLN A 521 -14.63 -21.63 17.03
C GLN A 521 -13.63 -21.31 15.90
N LEU A 522 -12.39 -20.95 16.24
CA LEU A 522 -11.35 -20.69 15.24
C LEU A 522 -11.15 -21.92 14.32
N VAL A 523 -11.09 -23.14 14.86
CA VAL A 523 -10.90 -24.35 14.05
C VAL A 523 -12.08 -24.69 13.14
N GLU A 524 -13.27 -24.13 13.37
CA GLU A 524 -14.41 -24.27 12.44
C GLU A 524 -14.10 -23.59 11.09
N HIS A 525 -13.24 -22.57 11.09
CA HIS A 525 -12.80 -21.84 9.90
C HIS A 525 -11.56 -22.43 9.20
N LEU A 526 -11.16 -23.67 9.54
CA LEU A 526 -9.93 -24.28 9.03
C LEU A 526 -9.86 -24.40 7.49
N GLN A 527 -11.01 -24.53 6.83
CA GLN A 527 -11.09 -24.65 5.37
C GLN A 527 -11.07 -23.30 4.65
N GLU A 528 -11.23 -22.18 5.38
CA GLU A 528 -11.31 -20.85 4.81
C GLU A 528 -9.91 -20.23 4.65
N LYS A 529 -9.46 -20.03 3.40
CA LYS A 529 -8.12 -19.48 3.09
C LYS A 529 -7.81 -18.15 3.80
N ARG A 530 -8.82 -17.30 4.01
CA ARG A 530 -8.66 -15.98 4.66
C ARG A 530 -8.18 -16.10 6.11
N TRP A 531 -8.53 -17.18 6.82
CA TRP A 531 -8.15 -17.37 8.22
C TRP A 531 -6.73 -17.88 8.41
N ARG A 532 -6.05 -18.30 7.34
CA ARG A 532 -4.71 -18.89 7.40
C ARG A 532 -3.73 -18.04 8.23
N GLU A 533 -3.69 -16.72 8.01
CA GLU A 533 -2.76 -15.86 8.76
C GLU A 533 -3.17 -15.72 10.23
N VAL A 534 -4.48 -15.69 10.54
CA VAL A 534 -4.97 -15.66 11.92
C VAL A 534 -4.52 -16.90 12.68
N PHE A 535 -4.61 -18.10 12.08
CA PHE A 535 -4.10 -19.33 12.71
C PHE A 535 -2.61 -19.25 13.05
N LEU A 536 -1.79 -18.81 12.09
CA LEU A 536 -0.33 -18.68 12.28
C LEU A 536 0.01 -17.66 13.37
N LEU A 537 -0.67 -16.53 13.39
CA LEU A 537 -0.47 -15.50 14.41
C LEU A 537 -0.95 -15.96 15.79
N THR A 538 -2.12 -16.60 15.88
CA THR A 538 -2.62 -17.17 17.14
C THR A 538 -1.64 -18.20 17.69
N ALA A 539 -1.12 -19.11 16.85
CA ALA A 539 -0.11 -20.08 17.27
C ALA A 539 1.18 -19.42 17.79
N GLN A 540 1.65 -18.35 17.15
CA GLN A 540 2.85 -17.60 17.58
C GLN A 540 2.67 -16.85 18.90
N MET A 541 1.46 -16.35 19.14
CA MET A 541 1.10 -15.47 20.26
C MET A 541 0.63 -16.23 21.51
N LEU A 542 0.14 -17.46 21.37
CA LEU A 542 -0.21 -18.30 22.51
C LEU A 542 1.02 -18.61 23.37
N PRO A 543 0.91 -18.54 24.71
CA PRO A 543 1.96 -19.02 25.60
C PRO A 543 2.12 -20.55 25.52
N ASP A 544 1.06 -21.26 25.15
CA ASP A 544 1.06 -22.70 24.89
C ASP A 544 0.13 -22.98 23.71
N ALA A 545 0.69 -23.52 22.63
CA ALA A 545 -0.03 -23.81 21.40
C ALA A 545 -0.58 -25.25 21.35
N ASP A 546 -0.32 -26.10 22.36
CA ASP A 546 -0.75 -27.50 22.40
C ASP A 546 -2.24 -27.64 22.11
N GLN A 547 -3.09 -26.87 22.81
CA GLN A 547 -4.54 -26.92 22.65
C GLN A 547 -4.98 -26.56 21.23
N LEU A 548 -4.44 -25.49 20.63
CA LEU A 548 -4.81 -25.07 19.29
C LEU A 548 -4.42 -26.13 18.25
N LEU A 549 -3.19 -26.64 18.32
CA LEU A 549 -2.67 -27.58 17.34
C LEU A 549 -3.36 -28.94 17.44
N LEU A 550 -3.72 -29.39 18.65
CA LEU A 550 -4.55 -30.57 18.85
C LEU A 550 -5.97 -30.37 18.30
N LEU A 551 -6.60 -29.20 18.52
CA LEU A 551 -7.91 -28.89 17.96
C LEU A 551 -7.87 -28.86 16.42
N ILE A 552 -6.82 -28.30 15.82
CA ILE A 552 -6.62 -28.34 14.35
C ILE A 552 -6.52 -29.81 13.90
N LYS A 553 -5.70 -30.63 14.57
CA LYS A 553 -5.55 -32.06 14.22
C LYS A 553 -6.86 -32.83 14.35
N GLN A 554 -7.61 -32.62 15.42
CA GLN A 554 -8.94 -33.21 15.63
C GLN A 554 -9.90 -32.80 14.53
N GLN A 555 -9.89 -31.53 14.13
CA GLN A 555 -10.74 -31.04 13.05
C GLN A 555 -10.34 -31.66 11.70
N ILE A 556 -9.04 -31.81 11.41
CA ILE A 556 -8.54 -32.54 10.24
C ILE A 556 -9.03 -33.99 10.25
N ASN A 557 -8.93 -34.68 11.39
CA ASN A 557 -9.41 -36.06 11.53
C ASN A 557 -10.92 -36.16 11.29
N ARG A 558 -11.71 -35.20 11.77
CA ARG A 558 -13.17 -35.15 11.49
C ARG A 558 -13.48 -35.04 10.01
N LEU A 559 -12.64 -34.37 9.21
CA LEU A 559 -12.81 -34.34 7.75
C LEU A 559 -12.73 -35.74 7.13
N VAL A 560 -11.98 -36.66 7.77
CA VAL A 560 -11.77 -38.04 7.30
C VAL A 560 -12.83 -39.00 7.81
N CYS A 561 -13.61 -38.64 8.84
CA CYS A 561 -14.45 -39.60 9.59
C CYS A 561 -15.94 -39.30 9.54
N SER A 562 -16.41 -38.48 8.59
CA SER A 562 -17.82 -38.08 8.44
C SER A 562 -18.80 -39.22 8.12
N GLU A 563 -18.40 -40.49 8.20
CA GLU A 563 -19.29 -41.65 8.10
C GLU A 563 -19.99 -42.07 9.40
N MET A 564 -19.66 -41.54 10.59
CA MET A 564 -20.15 -42.15 11.85
C MET A 564 -20.84 -41.23 12.87
N VAL A 565 -21.62 -40.23 12.44
CA VAL A 565 -22.55 -39.54 13.36
C VAL A 565 -23.98 -39.53 12.79
N LEU A 566 -24.68 -40.64 13.00
CA LEU A 566 -26.14 -40.64 13.10
C LEU A 566 -26.51 -40.19 14.52
N ASP A 567 -26.52 -38.87 14.75
CA ASP A 567 -27.26 -38.31 15.88
C ASP A 567 -28.52 -37.63 15.36
N SER A 568 -29.66 -38.18 15.76
CA SER A 568 -30.98 -37.64 15.49
C SER A 568 -31.12 -36.28 16.16
N VAL A 569 -30.98 -35.19 15.41
CA VAL A 569 -31.77 -33.93 15.49
C VAL A 569 -31.09 -32.85 14.64
N LYS A 570 -31.86 -32.33 13.67
CA LYS A 570 -31.58 -31.26 12.68
C LYS A 570 -30.82 -31.67 11.42
N LEU A 571 -31.63 -31.93 10.38
CA LEU A 571 -31.22 -31.99 8.98
C LEU A 571 -30.55 -30.69 8.53
N THR A 572 -29.26 -30.75 8.24
CA THR A 572 -28.63 -30.01 7.14
C THR A 572 -27.97 -31.04 6.23
N PRO A 573 -28.23 -31.04 4.91
CA PRO A 573 -27.69 -32.05 4.01
C PRO A 573 -26.27 -31.65 3.56
N SER A 574 -25.23 -32.29 4.09
CA SER A 574 -23.90 -32.36 3.41
C SER A 574 -22.93 -33.42 3.94
N ALA A 575 -23.31 -34.29 4.88
CA ALA A 575 -22.45 -35.40 5.29
C ALA A 575 -22.30 -36.44 4.16
N MET A 576 -21.31 -36.24 3.29
CA MET A 576 -20.88 -37.24 2.32
C MET A 576 -20.08 -38.31 3.06
N ALA A 577 -20.49 -39.57 2.89
CA ALA A 577 -19.62 -40.71 3.11
C ALA A 577 -18.35 -40.53 2.25
N LEU A 578 -17.17 -40.87 2.79
CA LEU A 578 -15.98 -40.91 1.95
C LEU A 578 -16.20 -41.97 0.88
N ASP A 579 -15.90 -41.59 -0.36
CA ASP A 579 -15.86 -42.49 -1.50
C ASP A 579 -14.95 -43.70 -1.16
N ASP A 580 -15.41 -44.92 -1.43
CA ASP A 580 -14.63 -46.16 -1.19
C ASP A 580 -13.26 -46.10 -1.88
N ASN A 581 -13.17 -45.43 -3.03
CA ASN A 581 -11.91 -45.17 -3.71
C ASN A 581 -10.98 -44.21 -2.95
N LEU A 582 -11.53 -43.20 -2.27
CA LEU A 582 -10.76 -42.26 -1.45
C LEU A 582 -10.19 -42.94 -0.20
N THR A 583 -10.98 -43.80 0.46
CA THR A 583 -10.51 -44.58 1.62
C THR A 583 -9.40 -45.55 1.20
N LYS A 584 -9.56 -46.26 0.07
CA LYS A 584 -8.51 -47.12 -0.49
C LYS A 584 -7.26 -46.33 -0.84
N PHE A 585 -7.40 -45.12 -1.39
CA PHE A 585 -6.29 -44.23 -1.70
C PHE A 585 -5.50 -43.83 -0.45
N LEU A 586 -6.18 -43.39 0.61
CA LEU A 586 -5.53 -43.02 1.88
C LEU A 586 -4.83 -44.20 2.55
N ASN A 587 -5.47 -45.38 2.57
CA ASN A 587 -4.86 -46.60 3.10
C ASN A 587 -3.64 -47.03 2.27
N TRP A 588 -3.70 -46.89 0.94
CA TRP A 588 -2.56 -47.17 0.08
C TRP A 588 -1.37 -46.25 0.38
N ILE A 589 -1.59 -44.95 0.62
CA ILE A 589 -0.53 -44.01 1.00
C ILE A 589 0.16 -44.46 2.30
N GLU A 590 -0.61 -44.89 3.30
CA GLU A 590 -0.07 -45.38 4.56
C GLU A 590 0.81 -46.62 4.32
N ILE A 591 0.28 -47.64 3.64
CA ILE A 591 1.01 -48.88 3.34
C ILE A 591 2.29 -48.57 2.55
N LYS A 592 2.18 -47.80 1.47
CA LYS A 592 3.30 -47.44 0.60
C LYS A 592 4.39 -46.69 1.38
N SER A 593 4.01 -45.82 2.31
CA SER A 593 4.98 -45.09 3.15
C SER A 593 5.74 -45.99 4.12
N LEU A 594 5.16 -47.12 4.55
CA LEU A 594 5.77 -48.09 5.47
C LEU A 594 6.68 -49.09 4.75
N GLU A 595 6.41 -49.38 3.47
CA GLU A 595 7.22 -50.28 2.64
C GLU A 595 8.62 -49.71 2.32
N ILE A 596 8.79 -48.39 2.43
CA ILE A 596 10.01 -47.71 2.00
C ILE A 596 10.86 -47.30 3.18
N TYR A 597 12.07 -47.84 3.23
CA TYR A 597 13.07 -47.42 4.20
C TYR A 597 13.75 -46.13 3.75
N THR A 598 13.43 -45.02 4.42
CA THR A 598 14.08 -43.72 4.16
C THR A 598 14.52 -43.04 5.46
N PRO A 599 15.51 -42.13 5.40
CA PRO A 599 15.89 -41.32 6.56
C PRO A 599 14.93 -40.14 6.82
N TYR A 600 13.87 -39.99 6.03
CA TYR A 600 12.91 -38.89 6.12
C TYR A 600 11.82 -39.17 7.16
N LYS A 601 11.14 -38.10 7.61
CA LYS A 601 9.96 -38.25 8.47
C LYS A 601 8.86 -39.05 7.73
N PRO A 602 8.21 -40.05 8.37
CA PRO A 602 7.14 -40.83 7.73
C PRO A 602 6.00 -39.97 7.15
N ALA A 603 5.63 -38.89 7.84
CA ALA A 603 4.63 -37.94 7.33
C ALA A 603 5.04 -37.23 6.03
N ALA A 604 6.34 -36.94 5.85
CA ALA A 604 6.85 -36.35 4.62
C ALA A 604 6.78 -37.35 3.45
N VAL A 605 7.07 -38.63 3.72
CA VAL A 605 6.92 -39.73 2.75
C VAL A 605 5.46 -39.91 2.34
N ARG A 606 4.52 -39.86 3.31
CA ARG A 606 3.07 -39.87 3.02
C ARG A 606 2.65 -38.70 2.13
N ALA A 607 3.10 -37.48 2.45
CA ALA A 607 2.83 -36.29 1.64
C ALA A 607 3.37 -36.42 0.22
N PHE A 608 4.57 -36.99 0.08
CA PHE A 608 5.21 -37.23 -1.20
C PHE A 608 4.37 -38.16 -2.08
N TYR A 609 4.00 -39.35 -1.58
CA TYR A 609 3.19 -40.29 -2.35
C TYR A 609 1.75 -39.84 -2.58
N MET A 610 1.16 -39.08 -1.64
CA MET A 610 -0.18 -38.49 -1.83
C MET A 610 -0.25 -37.63 -3.09
N THR A 611 0.79 -36.84 -3.38
CA THR A 611 0.80 -35.95 -4.54
C THR A 611 1.28 -36.66 -5.82
N LEU A 612 2.14 -37.66 -5.67
CA LEU A 612 2.69 -38.43 -6.79
C LEU A 612 1.66 -39.39 -7.40
N ALA A 613 0.79 -39.99 -6.58
CA ALA A 613 -0.24 -40.91 -7.05
C ALA A 613 -1.48 -40.23 -7.66
N LEU A 614 -1.57 -38.89 -7.60
CA LEU A 614 -2.67 -38.14 -8.18
C LEU A 614 -2.48 -37.92 -9.69
N PRO A 615 -3.56 -37.97 -10.48
CA PRO A 615 -3.47 -37.80 -11.93
C PRO A 615 -2.89 -36.41 -12.27
N PRO A 616 -2.13 -36.26 -13.38
CA PRO A 616 -1.49 -35.00 -13.75
C PRO A 616 -2.45 -33.80 -13.90
N SER A 617 -3.73 -34.05 -14.15
CA SER A 617 -4.78 -33.04 -14.22
C SER A 617 -5.21 -32.47 -12.87
N HIS A 618 -4.85 -33.13 -11.76
CA HIS A 618 -5.22 -32.71 -10.41
C HIS A 618 -4.32 -31.56 -9.92
N PRO A 619 -4.86 -30.50 -9.27
CA PRO A 619 -4.06 -29.34 -8.83
C PRO A 619 -2.94 -29.65 -7.84
N LEU A 620 -3.09 -30.71 -7.03
CA LEU A 620 -2.06 -31.18 -6.11
C LEU A 620 -1.02 -32.11 -6.75
N SER A 621 -1.23 -32.58 -7.98
CA SER A 621 -0.35 -33.58 -8.59
C SER A 621 1.08 -33.06 -8.62
N ARG A 622 2.01 -33.86 -8.07
CA ARG A 622 3.44 -33.56 -7.95
C ARG A 622 3.81 -32.27 -7.19
N ASN A 623 2.86 -31.65 -6.48
CA ASN A 623 3.15 -30.48 -5.66
C ASN A 623 3.78 -30.88 -4.31
N GLN A 624 5.11 -30.90 -4.25
CA GLN A 624 5.86 -31.36 -3.07
C GLN A 624 5.96 -30.34 -1.93
N ALA A 625 5.23 -29.22 -1.97
CA ALA A 625 5.32 -28.16 -0.95
C ALA A 625 5.06 -28.68 0.47
N LEU A 626 4.03 -29.52 0.67
CA LEU A 626 3.71 -30.10 1.98
C LEU A 626 4.81 -31.07 2.45
N ALA A 627 5.33 -31.91 1.57
CA ALA A 627 6.39 -32.86 1.91
C ALA A 627 7.67 -32.12 2.36
N LEU A 628 8.04 -31.06 1.63
CA LEU A 628 9.18 -30.19 1.95
C LEU A 628 8.97 -29.40 3.24
N ALA A 629 7.75 -28.95 3.52
CA ALA A 629 7.42 -28.26 4.77
C ALA A 629 7.55 -29.19 5.99
N ILE A 630 7.26 -30.49 5.82
CA ILE A 630 7.42 -31.49 6.90
C ILE A 630 8.90 -31.87 7.07
N ASP A 631 9.61 -32.09 5.96
CA ASP A 631 11.03 -32.48 5.96
C ASP A 631 11.80 -31.87 4.77
N HIS A 632 12.48 -30.75 5.03
CA HIS A 632 13.24 -29.99 4.03
C HIS A 632 14.36 -30.79 3.34
N ARG A 633 14.82 -31.91 3.93
CA ARG A 633 15.88 -32.76 3.36
C ARG A 633 15.47 -33.38 2.03
N LEU A 634 14.16 -33.51 1.76
CA LEU A 634 13.62 -33.98 0.49
C LEU A 634 13.96 -33.07 -0.70
N GLY A 635 14.25 -31.78 -0.45
CA GLY A 635 14.59 -30.82 -1.51
C GLY A 635 16.06 -30.80 -1.91
N GLY A 636 16.93 -31.47 -1.14
CA GLY A 636 18.37 -31.55 -1.41
C GLY A 636 18.72 -32.81 -2.18
N GLU A 637 19.00 -33.89 -1.46
CA GLU A 637 19.23 -35.22 -2.03
C GLU A 637 18.03 -36.11 -1.73
N LEU A 638 17.27 -36.44 -2.77
CA LEU A 638 16.15 -37.35 -2.67
C LEU A 638 16.66 -38.80 -2.59
N GLY A 639 16.19 -39.53 -1.58
CA GLY A 639 16.62 -40.89 -1.31
C GLY A 639 16.33 -41.77 -2.52
N SER A 640 17.23 -42.71 -2.81
CA SER A 640 17.20 -43.49 -4.04
C SER A 640 15.86 -44.17 -4.34
N GLU A 641 15.20 -44.72 -3.33
CA GLU A 641 13.87 -45.32 -3.47
C GLU A 641 12.78 -44.33 -3.90
N LEU A 642 12.77 -43.13 -3.32
CA LEU A 642 11.83 -42.06 -3.69
C LEU A 642 12.17 -41.48 -5.06
N ALA A 643 13.46 -41.35 -5.37
CA ALA A 643 13.95 -40.88 -6.65
C ALA A 643 13.58 -41.84 -7.79
N LEU A 644 13.71 -43.15 -7.55
CA LEU A 644 13.29 -44.19 -8.48
C LEU A 644 11.78 -44.12 -8.76
N ASP A 645 10.96 -44.03 -7.71
CA ASP A 645 9.50 -43.93 -7.87
C ASP A 645 9.08 -42.64 -8.59
N LEU A 646 9.73 -41.50 -8.30
CA LEU A 646 9.51 -40.25 -9.00
C LEU A 646 9.87 -40.34 -10.48
N ALA A 647 10.99 -40.99 -10.80
CA ALA A 647 11.45 -41.13 -12.17
C ALA A 647 10.53 -42.07 -12.97
N LEU A 648 10.06 -43.17 -12.37
CA LEU A 648 9.08 -44.06 -12.97
C LEU A 648 7.73 -43.37 -13.21
N ASP A 649 7.25 -42.56 -12.26
CA ASP A 649 6.06 -41.73 -12.46
C ASP A 649 6.23 -40.72 -13.61
N HIS A 650 7.41 -40.11 -13.71
CA HIS A 650 7.73 -39.20 -14.80
C HIS A 650 7.73 -39.92 -16.14
N ALA A 651 8.39 -41.08 -16.24
CA ALA A 651 8.44 -41.91 -17.43
C ALA A 651 7.02 -42.32 -17.88
N LEU A 652 6.19 -42.78 -16.93
CA LEU A 652 4.80 -43.14 -17.21
C LEU A 652 4.00 -41.94 -17.75
N ALA A 653 4.12 -40.77 -17.13
CA ALA A 653 3.40 -39.58 -17.59
C ALA A 653 3.86 -39.08 -18.96
N VAL A 654 5.17 -39.10 -19.25
CA VAL A 654 5.71 -38.78 -20.58
C VAL A 654 5.12 -39.72 -21.62
N ALA A 655 5.10 -41.02 -21.33
CA ALA A 655 4.55 -42.04 -22.21
C ALA A 655 3.04 -41.87 -22.43
N GLN A 656 2.27 -41.57 -21.38
CA GLN A 656 0.82 -41.32 -21.48
C GLN A 656 0.47 -40.04 -22.25
N ALA A 657 1.34 -39.02 -22.20
CA ALA A 657 1.15 -37.76 -22.89
C ALA A 657 1.70 -37.78 -24.33
N MET A 658 2.20 -38.91 -24.82
CA MET A 658 2.67 -39.02 -26.20
C MET A 658 1.50 -38.99 -27.18
N THR A 659 1.60 -38.10 -28.17
CA THR A 659 0.73 -38.05 -29.34
C THR A 659 1.57 -38.35 -30.58
N PRO A 660 0.98 -38.83 -31.69
CA PRO A 660 1.70 -39.14 -32.93
C PRO A 660 2.64 -38.02 -33.41
N GLU A 661 2.22 -36.77 -33.24
CA GLU A 661 2.98 -35.57 -33.63
C GLU A 661 4.16 -35.25 -32.71
N LEU A 662 4.16 -35.76 -31.48
CA LEU A 662 5.14 -35.46 -30.43
C LEU A 662 6.04 -36.65 -30.08
N VAL A 663 5.80 -37.84 -30.64
CA VAL A 663 6.53 -39.07 -30.30
C VAL A 663 8.03 -38.88 -30.48
N TYR A 664 8.46 -38.44 -31.67
CA TYR A 664 9.87 -38.27 -31.98
C TYR A 664 10.58 -37.31 -31.01
N ASP A 665 9.95 -36.16 -30.73
CA ASP A 665 10.54 -35.14 -29.87
C ASP A 665 10.57 -35.57 -28.39
N ARG A 666 9.63 -36.41 -27.94
CA ARG A 666 9.49 -36.85 -26.54
C ARG A 666 10.10 -38.20 -26.23
N LEU A 667 10.43 -39.01 -27.23
CA LEU A 667 11.03 -40.33 -27.03
C LEU A 667 12.39 -40.22 -26.35
N SER A 668 13.18 -39.19 -26.68
CA SER A 668 14.44 -38.88 -25.99
C SER A 668 14.25 -38.62 -24.49
N ALA A 669 13.19 -37.90 -24.12
CA ALA A 669 12.83 -37.65 -22.73
C ALA A 669 12.40 -38.94 -22.01
N LEU A 670 11.72 -39.86 -22.71
CA LEU A 670 11.36 -41.17 -22.15
C LEU A 670 12.60 -42.05 -21.93
N TYR A 671 13.55 -42.07 -22.88
CA TYR A 671 14.82 -42.78 -22.73
C TYR A 671 15.62 -42.27 -21.53
N LEU A 672 15.69 -40.95 -21.36
CA LEU A 672 16.33 -40.31 -20.22
C LEU A 672 15.62 -40.67 -18.90
N ALA A 673 14.29 -40.64 -18.88
CA ALA A 673 13.50 -40.97 -17.69
C ALA A 673 13.64 -42.45 -17.28
N LEU A 674 13.97 -43.34 -18.23
CA LEU A 674 14.24 -44.76 -17.99
C LEU A 674 15.74 -45.07 -17.80
N ASP A 675 16.62 -44.08 -17.85
CA ASP A 675 18.04 -44.28 -17.58
C ASP A 675 18.33 -44.28 -16.07
N LEU A 676 17.92 -45.37 -15.41
CA LEU A 676 17.86 -45.47 -13.95
C LEU A 676 19.03 -46.25 -13.34
N ASN A 677 20.01 -46.65 -14.16
CA ASN A 677 21.14 -47.49 -13.75
C ASN A 677 22.06 -46.85 -12.70
N HIS A 678 21.91 -45.54 -12.48
CA HIS A 678 22.62 -44.78 -11.46
C HIS A 678 21.90 -44.75 -10.10
N LEU A 679 20.67 -45.25 -10.00
CA LEU A 679 19.87 -45.30 -8.77
C LEU A 679 19.98 -46.67 -8.08
N THR A 680 20.06 -46.67 -6.74
CA THR A 680 19.98 -47.90 -5.94
C THR A 680 18.52 -48.32 -5.75
N GLY A 681 18.26 -49.62 -5.50
CA GLY A 681 16.90 -50.17 -5.39
C GLY A 681 16.30 -50.68 -6.72
N ILE A 682 17.00 -50.46 -7.83
CA ILE A 682 16.61 -50.98 -9.14
C ILE A 682 16.70 -52.51 -9.23
N GLU A 683 17.42 -53.18 -8.33
CA GLU A 683 17.66 -54.64 -8.38
C GLU A 683 16.36 -55.47 -8.46
N SER A 684 15.24 -54.96 -7.94
CA SER A 684 13.95 -55.66 -7.98
C SER A 684 13.16 -55.50 -9.28
N ILE A 685 13.47 -54.50 -10.11
CA ILE A 685 12.71 -54.14 -11.32
C ILE A 685 13.59 -53.92 -12.57
N GLY A 686 14.91 -53.80 -12.41
CA GLY A 686 15.86 -53.36 -13.43
C GLY A 686 15.88 -54.24 -14.66
N ASP A 687 15.97 -55.57 -14.47
CA ASP A 687 15.93 -56.53 -15.59
C ASP A 687 14.64 -56.42 -16.41
N TYR A 688 13.52 -56.08 -15.77
CA TYR A 688 12.24 -55.90 -16.43
C TYR A 688 12.17 -54.55 -17.16
N LEU A 689 12.71 -53.49 -16.56
CA LEU A 689 12.78 -52.17 -17.20
C LEU A 689 13.74 -52.16 -18.38
N GLU A 690 14.89 -52.83 -18.31
CA GLU A 690 15.80 -52.97 -19.45
C GLU A 690 15.14 -53.72 -20.62
N LYS A 691 14.44 -54.83 -20.33
CA LYS A 691 13.66 -55.55 -21.34
C LYS A 691 12.60 -54.66 -21.99
N LEU A 692 11.91 -53.85 -21.19
CA LEU A 692 10.87 -52.95 -21.68
C LEU A 692 11.46 -51.77 -22.48
N LYS A 693 12.61 -51.23 -22.04
CA LYS A 693 13.36 -50.18 -22.73
C LYS A 693 13.86 -50.64 -24.09
N ASN A 694 14.33 -51.89 -24.20
CA ASN A 694 14.78 -52.49 -25.45
C ASN A 694 13.66 -52.74 -26.49
N GLN A 695 12.39 -52.57 -26.11
CA GLN A 695 11.28 -52.62 -27.07
C GLN A 695 11.08 -51.29 -27.81
N LEU A 696 11.60 -50.18 -27.27
CA LEU A 696 11.42 -48.85 -27.86
C LEU A 696 12.24 -48.69 -29.16
N PRO A 697 11.74 -47.93 -30.15
CA PRO A 697 12.45 -47.61 -31.39
C PRO A 697 13.76 -46.84 -31.15
N ASP A 698 14.79 -47.13 -31.94
CA ASP A 698 16.08 -46.48 -31.82
C ASP A 698 16.06 -45.11 -32.52
N LEU A 699 16.41 -44.05 -31.80
CA LEU A 699 16.43 -42.68 -32.33
C LEU A 699 17.51 -42.45 -33.39
N ASP A 700 18.56 -43.26 -33.40
CA ASP A 700 19.69 -43.13 -34.32
C ASP A 700 19.49 -43.98 -35.60
N ASP A 701 18.77 -45.10 -35.50
CA ASP A 701 18.58 -46.07 -36.60
C ASP A 701 17.20 -46.01 -37.27
N ASP A 702 16.13 -45.57 -36.58
CA ASP A 702 14.77 -45.51 -37.12
C ASP A 702 14.40 -44.10 -37.64
N ASP A 703 13.67 -44.03 -38.76
CA ASP A 703 13.15 -42.76 -39.27
C ASP A 703 11.89 -42.29 -38.52
N ARG A 704 11.56 -41.00 -38.64
CA ARG A 704 10.41 -40.39 -37.93
C ARG A 704 9.09 -41.11 -38.18
N ASP A 705 8.87 -41.55 -39.40
CA ASP A 705 7.63 -42.21 -39.81
C ASP A 705 7.53 -43.60 -39.19
N SER A 706 8.62 -44.38 -39.16
CA SER A 706 8.68 -45.70 -38.50
C SER A 706 8.47 -45.61 -36.99
N ILE A 707 9.06 -44.62 -36.33
CA ILE A 707 8.88 -44.37 -34.88
C ILE A 707 7.41 -44.04 -34.58
N GLN A 708 6.78 -43.21 -35.42
CA GLN A 708 5.38 -42.85 -35.28
C GLN A 708 4.45 -44.05 -35.49
N GLU A 709 4.70 -44.86 -36.52
CA GLU A 709 3.93 -46.10 -36.79
C GLU A 709 4.08 -47.13 -35.67
N TRP A 710 5.30 -47.29 -35.13
CA TRP A 710 5.54 -48.17 -34.00
C TRP A 710 4.74 -47.74 -32.77
N TRP A 711 4.79 -46.44 -32.42
CA TRP A 711 4.08 -45.93 -31.25
C TRP A 711 2.56 -46.04 -31.40
N GLN A 712 2.03 -45.80 -32.60
CA GLN A 712 0.60 -46.00 -32.88
C GLN A 712 0.16 -47.46 -32.71
N SER A 713 1.04 -48.42 -33.04
CA SER A 713 0.73 -49.84 -33.03
C SER A 713 0.97 -50.51 -31.66
N HIS A 714 2.03 -50.11 -30.95
CA HIS A 714 2.51 -50.79 -29.73
C HIS A 714 2.57 -49.89 -28.49
N GLY A 715 2.44 -48.57 -28.64
CA GLY A 715 2.64 -47.63 -27.52
C GLY A 715 1.63 -47.81 -26.38
N SER A 716 0.37 -48.14 -26.67
CA SER A 716 -0.66 -48.39 -25.64
C SER A 716 -0.39 -49.66 -24.83
N GLU A 717 0.09 -50.71 -25.49
CA GLU A 717 0.53 -51.94 -24.83
C GLU A 717 1.78 -51.69 -24.00
N TRP A 718 2.77 -50.98 -24.55
CA TRP A 718 4.00 -50.61 -23.85
C TRP A 718 3.73 -49.82 -22.56
N VAL A 719 2.85 -48.81 -22.62
CA VAL A 719 2.42 -48.03 -21.44
C VAL A 719 1.75 -48.92 -20.40
N SER A 720 0.93 -49.88 -20.85
CA SER A 720 0.25 -50.82 -19.96
C SER A 720 1.24 -51.78 -19.29
N GLN A 721 2.27 -52.24 -20.01
CA GLN A 721 3.36 -53.05 -19.47
C GLN A 721 4.19 -52.28 -18.45
N LEU A 722 4.59 -51.03 -18.75
CA LEU A 722 5.31 -50.17 -17.79
C LEU A 722 4.52 -50.04 -16.49
N ARG A 723 3.22 -49.72 -16.61
CA ARG A 723 2.35 -49.57 -15.44
C ARG A 723 2.20 -50.88 -14.66
N ALA A 724 2.02 -52.02 -15.33
CA ALA A 724 1.92 -53.31 -14.66
C ALA A 724 3.17 -53.61 -13.83
N LEU A 725 4.36 -53.35 -14.38
CA LEU A 725 5.62 -53.49 -13.65
C LEU A 725 5.70 -52.57 -12.42
N MET A 726 5.28 -51.31 -12.56
CA MET A 726 5.23 -50.37 -11.43
C MET A 726 4.26 -50.86 -10.32
N ILE A 727 3.10 -51.40 -10.69
CA ILE A 727 2.11 -51.90 -9.72
C ILE A 727 2.65 -53.15 -9.01
N GLU A 728 3.19 -54.11 -9.75
CA GLU A 728 3.65 -55.40 -9.22
C GLU A 728 4.89 -55.27 -8.33
N HIS A 729 5.91 -54.52 -8.79
CA HIS A 729 7.21 -54.48 -8.13
C HIS A 729 7.39 -53.30 -7.18
N ARG A 730 6.60 -52.23 -7.35
CA ARG A 730 6.74 -50.99 -6.58
C ARG A 730 5.45 -50.56 -5.89
N ASN A 731 4.35 -51.31 -6.02
CA ASN A 731 3.04 -50.93 -5.46
C ASN A 731 2.66 -49.48 -5.86
N MET A 732 2.86 -49.11 -7.12
CA MET A 732 2.69 -47.73 -7.62
C MET A 732 2.10 -47.70 -9.04
N GLY A 733 1.41 -46.62 -9.41
CA GLY A 733 0.82 -46.47 -10.76
C GLY A 733 -0.65 -46.91 -10.87
N ASN A 734 -1.30 -47.14 -9.72
CA ASN A 734 -2.74 -47.38 -9.63
C ASN A 734 -3.53 -46.17 -10.17
N GLN A 735 -4.59 -46.44 -10.93
CA GLN A 735 -5.52 -45.40 -11.35
C GLN A 735 -6.60 -45.24 -10.29
N TRP A 736 -6.62 -44.07 -9.65
CA TRP A 736 -7.60 -43.72 -8.66
C TRP A 736 -8.75 -42.96 -9.33
N ASP A 737 -9.90 -43.63 -9.51
CA ASP A 737 -11.13 -43.04 -10.04
C ASP A 737 -11.81 -42.17 -8.96
N LEU A 738 -11.16 -41.06 -8.61
CA LEU A 738 -11.64 -40.11 -7.61
C LEU A 738 -12.71 -39.20 -8.22
N THR A 739 -13.89 -39.18 -7.62
CA THR A 739 -14.95 -38.23 -8.01
C THR A 739 -14.49 -36.79 -7.85
N LYS A 740 -15.14 -35.83 -8.54
CA LYS A 740 -14.81 -34.40 -8.41
C LYS A 740 -14.90 -33.93 -6.95
N THR A 741 -15.87 -34.44 -6.20
CA THR A 741 -15.99 -34.12 -4.76
C THR A 741 -14.85 -34.71 -3.93
N SER A 742 -14.40 -35.94 -4.22
CA SER A 742 -13.23 -36.55 -3.58
C SER A 742 -11.94 -35.74 -3.84
N GLN A 743 -11.80 -35.21 -5.06
CA GLN A 743 -10.68 -34.33 -5.44
C GLN A 743 -10.71 -33.00 -4.67
N ASP A 744 -11.86 -32.33 -4.65
CA ASP A 744 -12.03 -31.05 -3.93
C ASP A 744 -11.81 -31.24 -2.41
N TRP A 745 -12.23 -32.40 -1.86
CA TRP A 745 -11.95 -32.77 -0.48
C TRP A 745 -10.44 -32.97 -0.23
N LEU A 746 -9.72 -33.66 -1.12
CA LEU A 746 -8.27 -33.85 -0.98
C LEU A 746 -7.51 -32.52 -0.99
N GLU A 747 -7.96 -31.56 -1.80
CA GLU A 747 -7.42 -30.19 -1.76
C GLU A 747 -7.60 -29.53 -0.40
N GLN A 748 -8.80 -29.65 0.21
CA GLN A 748 -9.06 -29.11 1.54
C GLN A 748 -8.24 -29.82 2.62
N TYR A 749 -8.19 -31.15 2.57
CA TYR A 749 -7.40 -31.98 3.50
C TYR A 749 -5.91 -31.64 3.43
N SER A 750 -5.35 -31.51 2.22
CA SER A 750 -3.96 -31.13 2.00
C SER A 750 -3.68 -29.70 2.52
N ARG A 751 -4.55 -28.73 2.22
CA ARG A 751 -4.41 -27.35 2.72
C ARG A 751 -4.45 -27.27 4.25
N ALA A 752 -5.35 -28.01 4.88
CA ALA A 752 -5.47 -28.04 6.34
C ALA A 752 -4.24 -28.67 7.02
N ASN A 753 -3.74 -29.79 6.50
CA ASN A 753 -2.48 -30.39 6.97
C ASN A 753 -1.29 -29.45 6.74
N HIS A 754 -1.25 -28.74 5.61
CA HIS A 754 -0.21 -27.76 5.35
C HIS A 754 -0.22 -26.62 6.35
N LEU A 755 -1.39 -26.04 6.66
CA LEU A 755 -1.50 -25.04 7.70
C LEU A 755 -1.07 -25.56 9.08
N LEU A 756 -1.43 -26.80 9.44
CA LEU A 756 -0.97 -27.42 10.69
C LEU A 756 0.57 -27.52 10.75
N VAL A 757 1.20 -27.93 9.65
CA VAL A 757 2.67 -27.99 9.54
C VAL A 757 3.29 -26.59 9.59
N GLU A 758 2.68 -25.60 8.95
CA GLU A 758 3.12 -24.21 9.05
C GLU A 758 3.02 -23.68 10.49
N CYS A 759 1.96 -24.01 11.23
CA CYS A 759 1.84 -23.72 12.66
C CYS A 759 2.96 -24.41 13.46
N LEU A 760 3.26 -25.70 13.22
CA LEU A 760 4.36 -26.42 13.88
C LEU A 760 5.73 -25.78 13.61
N ASN A 761 5.90 -25.19 12.42
CA ASN A 761 7.13 -24.52 12.00
C ASN A 761 7.15 -23.01 12.35
N SER A 762 6.07 -22.47 12.93
CA SER A 762 5.92 -21.03 13.22
C SER A 762 6.69 -20.54 14.45
N ASN A 763 7.57 -21.36 15.05
CA ASN A 763 8.22 -21.09 16.34
C ASN A 763 7.24 -20.79 17.49
N CYS A 764 6.07 -21.44 17.48
CA CYS A 764 5.14 -21.46 18.61
C CYS A 764 5.74 -22.22 19.81
N GLN A 765 5.27 -21.91 21.03
CA GLN A 765 5.61 -22.71 22.21
C GLN A 765 4.73 -23.96 22.22
N LEU A 766 5.34 -25.14 22.10
CA LEU A 766 4.66 -26.43 21.95
C LEU A 766 5.43 -27.51 22.72
N SER A 767 4.72 -28.39 23.41
CA SER A 767 5.33 -29.52 24.11
C SER A 767 5.91 -30.54 23.12
N LEU A 768 7.05 -31.14 23.48
CA LEU A 768 7.69 -32.17 22.64
C LEU A 768 6.79 -33.40 22.44
N THR A 769 5.96 -33.71 23.44
CA THR A 769 4.99 -34.81 23.39
C THR A 769 3.92 -34.55 22.34
N VAL A 770 3.25 -33.39 22.38
CA VAL A 770 2.21 -33.04 21.40
C VAL A 770 2.81 -32.87 20.01
N ARG A 771 4.00 -32.27 19.89
CA ARG A 771 4.71 -32.17 18.62
C ARG A 771 4.91 -33.53 17.98
N LYS A 772 5.45 -34.48 18.75
CA LYS A 772 5.72 -35.84 18.26
C LYS A 772 4.43 -36.57 17.90
N GLU A 773 3.41 -36.48 18.75
CA GLU A 773 2.09 -37.07 18.47
C GLU A 773 1.50 -36.56 17.15
N ILE A 774 1.53 -35.26 16.91
CA ILE A 774 1.04 -34.67 15.67
C ILE A 774 1.91 -35.13 14.49
N GLU A 775 3.24 -35.02 14.59
CA GLU A 775 4.17 -35.41 13.52
C GLU A 775 4.02 -36.90 13.13
N ASP A 776 3.85 -37.79 14.10
CA ASP A 776 3.68 -39.23 13.88
C ASP A 776 2.33 -39.51 13.18
N THR A 777 1.29 -38.73 13.49
CA THR A 777 -0.09 -38.94 13.01
C THR A 777 -0.53 -38.06 11.84
N LEU A 778 0.34 -37.18 11.32
CA LEU A 778 0.08 -36.35 10.15
C LEU A 778 -0.23 -37.22 8.92
N LEU A 779 -1.24 -36.82 8.15
CA LEU A 779 -1.69 -37.51 6.94
C LEU A 779 -2.12 -38.98 7.14
N LEU A 780 -2.43 -39.39 8.38
CA LEU A 780 -3.05 -40.69 8.65
C LEU A 780 -4.58 -40.57 8.71
N PRO A 781 -5.33 -41.56 8.20
CA PRO A 781 -6.78 -41.60 8.28
C PRO A 781 -7.25 -42.10 9.66
N LEU A 782 -6.98 -41.33 10.72
CA LEU A 782 -7.34 -41.72 12.09
C LEU A 782 -8.74 -41.23 12.46
N CYS A 783 -9.63 -42.17 12.80
CA CYS A 783 -10.97 -41.86 13.33
C CYS A 783 -11.10 -41.81 14.84
N HIS A 784 -10.06 -42.22 15.57
CA HIS A 784 -10.04 -42.18 17.03
C HIS A 784 -8.68 -41.70 17.55
N SER A 785 -8.67 -40.48 18.08
CA SER A 785 -7.68 -39.98 19.04
C SER A 785 -8.27 -38.77 19.76
#